data_AF-A0A963GYI0-F1
#
_entry.id   AF-A0A963GYI0-F1
#
_cell.length_a   1.000
_cell.length_b   1.000
_cell.length_c   1.000
_cell.angle_alpha   90.00
_cell.angle_beta   90.00
_cell.angle_gamma   90.00
#
_symmetry.space_group_name_H-M   'P 1'
#
loop_
_entity.id
_entity.type
_entity.pdbx_description
1 polymer ?
#
loop_
_entity_poly.entity_id
_entity_poly.type
_entity_poly.pdbx_seq_one_letter_code
_entity_poly.pdbx_strand_id
1 'polypeptide(L)'
;MKSFANKALLSLGLVIGFVLGIPLLTDSPDAPPSISQSIGNVQTLSRAYQRWKNRAEATNATQKLVLPLSYSRSHSNASTQASGIVTLDLESGLFRVEVSGLSETIQYDVRLVDKSQSADVKTGSTQAVILAGQLQHQPDKAVLALQLSLDDLKDFKLGQVVISQAGSPDENHGILFASPTLFQRLYYNELRHLTITQVGGSPNWLAPFNFLIPAPAYAQQTDAAALAALVTQGEALFFNETFNGNGRTCGTCHRAENNFTIDPAFIATLPEDDPLFIAELNEDLTELEDPVLLREFGLIRANVDGFEDPTNKFVMRSVPHMLGMSLSTQSAATEPPFEMTGWSGDGAPGNGTLRDFATGAVTQHFPKTLNREVDEDFRLPTEAELDAIEAFTLSLGRQQEMNFDTMQLTDVNAERGRILFITEDSENRTVQAAKCNICHRNGGALTVAGVNQNFDTGVENMLHPATLAGLSLPRDDGFGTQLNENTGGFGDGTFNTVSIIEAADTAPYFHHNGATTLEDAISHYGSPEFTGSIEGQRLILQDSGGQEMDVEVDALAAFLRVINALDNIRAVDDFLDRSKFGVTVADSHKLLNLALADLDDAVEVLNQSELHEEDGVPHLFEAKLLINSAINAATVTERDDLIDLALTETAAAKSAMVVDSGPDTTNPSVTIVSPAPDSSVTGIVTITVDASDNAGIDTVIFTINETEIGQDFSAPFEKVWDTALFPEGVAQITVTAVDSSGNTQSTSTAVTVTHAPPPDTVNPSIAITSPISGSTVSGTITIEAVATDDVGVERVVFMVDAVEIGQVTATDTPYSLAFDTTTVANNTSQITAMAVDTSGNSAMTSISLTINNATQPCTVYSCPTPPPEPTSPPPAPTIPPGSSPDGEFEGEVISKDNNALTLTIDNDGETIVLKITSSTSFVGNIATNFNTILIGHIVQGEFFTSVGEALWIEADLPPGF
;
A
#
# COMPACT_ATOMS: atom_id res chain seq x y z
N MET A 1 73.61 -13.54 -14.35
CA MET A 1 74.65 -12.47 -14.31
C MET A 1 73.91 -11.14 -14.24
N LYS A 2 74.08 -10.37 -13.15
CA LYS A 2 74.89 -9.13 -13.07
C LYS A 2 74.48 -8.03 -14.08
N SER A 3 74.33 -6.80 -13.57
CA SER A 3 74.33 -5.51 -14.30
C SER A 3 73.02 -5.14 -15.01
N PHE A 4 72.46 -3.91 -14.94
CA PHE A 4 72.73 -2.66 -14.16
C PHE A 4 71.43 -1.79 -14.18
N ALA A 5 71.26 -0.84 -13.24
CA ALA A 5 70.50 0.45 -13.25
C ALA A 5 69.19 0.63 -14.11
N ASN A 6 68.17 1.44 -13.74
CA ASN A 6 68.20 2.72 -13.01
C ASN A 6 66.80 3.21 -12.55
N LYS A 7 66.74 3.94 -11.42
CA LYS A 7 65.72 4.92 -10.94
C LYS A 7 64.23 4.90 -11.41
N ALA A 8 63.31 4.75 -10.45
CA ALA A 8 62.25 5.71 -10.11
C ALA A 8 61.71 5.42 -8.67
N LEU A 9 60.93 6.33 -8.06
CA LEU A 9 60.33 6.15 -6.71
C LEU A 9 58.79 6.06 -6.83
N LEU A 10 58.13 5.21 -6.03
CA LEU A 10 57.26 5.64 -4.91
C LEU A 10 56.71 4.45 -4.08
N SER A 11 55.97 4.78 -3.01
CA SER A 11 54.97 3.98 -2.25
C SER A 11 55.42 2.88 -1.25
N LEU A 12 54.74 2.95 -0.09
CA LEU A 12 54.44 2.04 1.02
C LEU A 12 55.24 0.73 1.23
N GLY A 13 55.57 0.47 2.51
CA GLY A 13 56.05 -0.82 3.01
C GLY A 13 54.98 -1.53 3.85
N LEU A 14 54.76 -2.81 3.59
CA LEU A 14 53.85 -3.70 4.31
C LEU A 14 54.50 -4.26 5.58
N VAL A 15 53.72 -4.45 6.66
CA VAL A 15 54.14 -5.21 7.86
C VAL A 15 53.46 -6.58 7.86
N ILE A 16 54.18 -7.61 8.29
CA ILE A 16 53.76 -9.02 8.21
C ILE A 16 53.29 -9.52 9.58
N GLY A 17 52.06 -10.04 9.65
CA GLY A 17 51.55 -10.85 10.75
C GLY A 17 51.65 -12.36 10.45
N PHE A 18 51.71 -13.20 11.49
CA PHE A 18 51.69 -14.65 11.36
C PHE A 18 50.26 -15.17 11.16
N VAL A 19 50.09 -16.20 10.32
CA VAL A 19 48.87 -17.01 10.23
C VAL A 19 49.23 -18.46 10.58
N LEU A 20 48.52 -19.04 11.55
CA LEU A 20 48.45 -20.49 11.75
C LEU A 20 47.26 -21.03 10.95
N GLY A 21 47.42 -22.18 10.31
CA GLY A 21 46.51 -22.63 9.25
C GLY A 21 45.17 -23.14 9.76
N ILE A 22 44.12 -22.35 9.56
CA ILE A 22 42.77 -22.86 9.30
C ILE A 22 42.80 -23.56 7.92
N PRO A 23 42.19 -24.74 7.74
CA PRO A 23 42.05 -25.35 6.43
C PRO A 23 41.07 -24.52 5.59
N LEU A 24 41.59 -23.72 4.66
CA LEU A 24 40.76 -23.04 3.65
C LEU A 24 40.09 -24.10 2.76
N LEU A 25 38.79 -24.28 2.94
CA LEU A 25 37.92 -24.88 1.93
C LEU A 25 38.04 -24.04 0.67
N THR A 26 38.63 -24.61 -0.38
CA THR A 26 38.71 -23.97 -1.70
C THR A 26 37.46 -24.33 -2.48
N ASP A 27 36.68 -23.32 -2.90
CA ASP A 27 35.51 -23.53 -3.74
C ASP A 27 35.85 -24.34 -5.00
N SER A 28 34.94 -25.26 -5.35
CA SER A 28 35.02 -25.99 -6.60
C SER A 28 34.80 -25.00 -7.77
N PRO A 29 35.61 -25.02 -8.84
CA PRO A 29 35.44 -24.11 -9.98
C PRO A 29 34.15 -24.32 -10.78
N ASP A 30 33.38 -25.37 -10.46
CA ASP A 30 32.06 -25.68 -11.04
C ASP A 30 30.90 -25.42 -10.04
N ALA A 31 31.14 -24.76 -8.90
CA ALA A 31 30.08 -24.38 -7.96
C ALA A 31 29.17 -23.28 -8.55
N PRO A 32 27.85 -23.27 -8.26
CA PRO A 32 26.99 -22.13 -8.56
C PRO A 32 27.46 -20.88 -7.80
N PRO A 33 27.19 -19.66 -8.30
CA PRO A 33 27.55 -18.43 -7.60
C PRO A 33 26.87 -18.41 -6.22
N SER A 34 27.66 -18.18 -5.17
CA SER A 34 27.19 -18.18 -3.79
C SER A 34 26.18 -17.07 -3.54
N ILE A 35 25.05 -17.42 -2.95
CA ILE A 35 24.04 -16.46 -2.50
C ILE A 35 24.50 -15.89 -1.14
N SER A 36 24.63 -14.56 -1.05
CA SER A 36 24.87 -13.87 0.22
C SER A 36 23.59 -13.96 1.06
N GLN A 37 23.68 -14.42 2.30
CA GLN A 37 22.55 -14.46 3.23
C GLN A 37 22.66 -13.34 4.28
N SER A 38 21.66 -12.46 4.29
CA SER A 38 21.45 -11.51 5.38
C SER A 38 20.85 -12.23 6.60
N ILE A 39 20.83 -11.61 7.79
CA ILE A 39 19.94 -12.06 8.87
C ILE A 39 18.49 -11.89 8.42
N GLY A 40 18.20 -10.71 7.87
CA GLY A 40 16.89 -10.33 7.33
C GLY A 40 16.38 -11.31 6.28
N ASN A 41 15.11 -11.70 6.40
CA ASN A 41 14.49 -12.72 5.58
C ASN A 41 13.70 -12.07 4.41
N VAL A 42 14.13 -12.38 3.19
CA VAL A 42 13.61 -11.76 1.95
C VAL A 42 12.14 -12.15 1.70
N GLN A 43 11.74 -13.36 2.11
CA GLN A 43 10.36 -13.84 2.04
C GLN A 43 9.47 -13.10 3.04
N THR A 44 9.97 -12.74 4.23
CA THR A 44 9.28 -11.85 5.19
C THR A 44 8.99 -10.48 4.57
N LEU A 45 10.01 -9.84 3.97
CA LEU A 45 9.82 -8.55 3.28
C LEU A 45 8.85 -8.65 2.10
N SER A 46 8.97 -9.72 1.30
CA SER A 46 8.09 -9.97 0.15
C SER A 46 6.63 -10.13 0.58
N ARG A 47 6.35 -10.98 1.59
CA ARG A 47 5.00 -11.17 2.16
C ARG A 47 4.42 -9.86 2.71
N ALA A 48 5.24 -9.06 3.41
CA ALA A 48 4.84 -7.75 3.89
C ALA A 48 4.48 -6.77 2.75
N TYR A 49 5.29 -6.71 1.69
CA TYR A 49 5.00 -5.90 0.50
C TYR A 49 3.72 -6.33 -0.20
N GLN A 50 3.46 -7.63 -0.38
CA GLN A 50 2.25 -8.11 -1.04
C GLN A 50 0.98 -7.84 -0.20
N ARG A 51 1.03 -8.02 1.14
CA ARG A 51 -0.06 -7.62 2.05
C ARG A 51 -0.39 -6.12 1.93
N TRP A 52 0.64 -5.28 1.92
CA TRP A 52 0.47 -3.83 1.71
C TRP A 52 -0.15 -3.53 0.33
N LYS A 53 0.36 -4.19 -0.72
CA LYS A 53 -0.05 -3.98 -2.12
C LYS A 53 -1.52 -4.33 -2.35
N ASN A 54 -1.96 -5.49 -1.88
CA ASN A 54 -3.35 -5.91 -2.09
C ASN A 54 -4.32 -5.01 -1.30
N ARG A 55 -3.96 -4.57 -0.08
CA ARG A 55 -4.73 -3.55 0.65
C ARG A 55 -4.80 -2.22 -0.11
N ALA A 56 -3.70 -1.78 -0.73
CA ALA A 56 -3.68 -0.56 -1.53
C ALA A 56 -4.53 -0.67 -2.82
N GLU A 57 -4.46 -1.81 -3.51
CA GLU A 57 -5.25 -2.11 -4.71
C GLU A 57 -6.76 -2.19 -4.38
N ALA A 58 -7.16 -2.94 -3.34
CA ALA A 58 -8.56 -3.09 -2.94
C ALA A 58 -9.23 -1.78 -2.46
N THR A 59 -8.44 -0.78 -2.03
CA THR A 59 -8.94 0.51 -1.54
C THR A 59 -8.88 1.64 -2.58
N ASN A 60 -8.44 1.36 -3.82
CA ASN A 60 -8.06 2.36 -4.84
C ASN A 60 -7.01 3.38 -4.36
N ALA A 61 -6.27 3.10 -3.28
CA ALA A 61 -5.19 3.95 -2.80
C ALA A 61 -4.05 4.07 -3.83
N THR A 62 -3.93 3.09 -4.74
CA THR A 62 -2.99 3.10 -5.87
C THR A 62 -3.16 4.29 -6.81
N GLN A 63 -4.33 4.94 -6.85
CA GLN A 63 -4.56 6.18 -7.62
C GLN A 63 -4.04 7.45 -6.90
N LYS A 64 -3.77 7.38 -5.59
CA LYS A 64 -3.52 8.55 -4.74
C LYS A 64 -2.34 8.34 -3.81
N LEU A 65 -1.25 9.06 -4.08
CA LEU A 65 -0.13 9.14 -3.15
C LEU A 65 -0.55 9.95 -1.92
N VAL A 66 -0.81 9.25 -0.82
CA VAL A 66 -1.04 9.83 0.51
C VAL A 66 0.30 9.84 1.27
N LEU A 67 0.73 11.01 1.73
CA LEU A 67 1.95 11.18 2.53
C LEU A 67 1.63 11.88 3.87
N PRO A 68 2.04 11.33 5.02
CA PRO A 68 1.92 11.99 6.32
C PRO A 68 2.78 13.25 6.44
N LEU A 69 2.24 14.33 7.00
CA LEU A 69 3.02 15.52 7.40
C LEU A 69 3.16 15.59 8.91
N SER A 70 4.40 15.79 9.37
CA SER A 70 4.71 15.84 10.79
C SER A 70 6.02 16.57 11.10
N TYR A 71 6.21 16.92 12.37
CA TYR A 71 7.43 17.49 12.93
C TYR A 71 8.58 16.47 12.93
N SER A 72 9.75 16.85 12.41
CA SER A 72 10.94 16.00 12.31
C SER A 72 12.06 16.49 13.21
N ARG A 73 12.38 15.75 14.29
CA ARG A 73 13.50 16.04 15.20
C ARG A 73 14.88 16.09 14.50
N SER A 74 14.99 15.63 13.25
CA SER A 74 16.21 15.61 12.43
C SER A 74 16.26 16.66 11.31
N HIS A 75 15.16 17.35 11.01
CA HIS A 75 15.07 18.32 9.90
C HIS A 75 14.31 19.62 10.24
N SER A 76 13.49 19.66 11.30
CA SER A 76 12.64 20.80 11.64
C SER A 76 13.39 21.85 12.45
N ASN A 77 13.26 23.12 12.07
CA ASN A 77 13.94 24.24 12.72
C ASN A 77 13.25 24.80 13.99
N ALA A 78 12.10 24.25 14.37
CA ALA A 78 11.35 24.59 15.58
C ALA A 78 10.38 23.46 15.93
N SER A 79 10.19 23.17 17.23
CA SER A 79 9.21 22.18 17.68
C SER A 79 7.77 22.64 17.44
N THR A 80 6.90 21.71 17.08
CA THR A 80 5.48 21.99 16.82
C THR A 80 4.62 20.77 17.10
N GLN A 81 3.32 20.98 17.32
CA GLN A 81 2.29 19.94 17.36
C GLN A 81 1.40 19.99 16.11
N ALA A 82 1.83 20.72 15.09
CA ALA A 82 1.18 20.69 13.80
C ALA A 82 1.43 19.35 13.09
N SER A 83 0.39 18.78 12.52
CA SER A 83 0.42 17.58 11.69
C SER A 83 -0.50 17.77 10.49
N GLY A 84 -0.38 16.90 9.49
CA GLY A 84 -1.32 16.93 8.38
C GLY A 84 -1.15 15.77 7.42
N ILE A 85 -1.73 15.98 6.24
CA ILE A 85 -1.75 15.02 5.14
C ILE A 85 -1.49 15.73 3.80
N VAL A 86 -0.58 15.16 3.00
CA VAL A 86 -0.50 15.43 1.57
C VAL A 86 -1.31 14.35 0.86
N THR A 87 -2.13 14.76 -0.11
CA THR A 87 -2.73 13.84 -1.08
C THR A 87 -2.43 14.33 -2.48
N LEU A 88 -1.70 13.53 -3.26
CA LEU A 88 -1.53 13.72 -4.69
C LEU A 88 -2.33 12.66 -5.43
N ASP A 89 -3.37 13.10 -6.12
CA ASP A 89 -4.10 12.30 -7.09
C ASP A 89 -3.24 12.14 -8.36
N LEU A 90 -2.78 10.92 -8.63
CA LEU A 90 -1.75 10.66 -9.64
C LEU A 90 -2.32 10.62 -11.07
N GLU A 91 -3.64 10.47 -11.21
CA GLU A 91 -4.35 10.51 -12.49
C GLU A 91 -4.63 11.94 -12.91
N SER A 92 -5.29 12.73 -12.06
CA SER A 92 -5.63 14.11 -12.38
C SER A 92 -4.47 15.09 -12.18
N GLY A 93 -3.50 14.79 -11.30
CA GLY A 93 -2.48 15.74 -10.84
C GLY A 93 -2.96 16.71 -9.77
N LEU A 94 -4.13 16.47 -9.18
CA LEU A 94 -4.68 17.27 -8.10
C LEU A 94 -3.86 17.07 -6.82
N PHE A 95 -3.09 18.08 -6.45
CA PHE A 95 -2.25 18.11 -5.26
C PHE A 95 -2.96 18.87 -4.14
N ARG A 96 -3.09 18.22 -2.98
CA ARG A 96 -3.73 18.74 -1.77
C ARG A 96 -2.80 18.61 -0.58
N VAL A 97 -2.86 19.59 0.30
CA VAL A 97 -2.22 19.60 1.60
C VAL A 97 -3.22 20.15 2.60
N GLU A 98 -3.45 19.45 3.70
CA GLU A 98 -4.27 19.92 4.82
C GLU A 98 -3.48 19.71 6.12
N VAL A 99 -3.41 20.74 6.97
CA VAL A 99 -2.54 20.76 8.16
C VAL A 99 -3.27 21.39 9.34
N SER A 100 -3.27 20.70 10.48
CA SER A 100 -3.81 21.20 11.76
C SER A 100 -2.70 21.83 12.61
N GLY A 101 -3.04 22.67 13.60
CA GLY A 101 -2.09 23.14 14.62
C GLY A 101 -1.04 24.20 14.20
N LEU A 102 -0.99 24.63 12.93
CA LEU A 102 -0.14 25.75 12.50
C LEU A 102 -0.68 27.11 13.00
N SER A 103 0.20 28.10 13.18
CA SER A 103 -0.22 29.44 13.63
C SER A 103 -0.90 30.23 12.51
N GLU A 104 -2.17 30.60 12.70
CA GLU A 104 -2.93 31.50 11.80
C GLU A 104 -2.20 32.82 11.47
N THR A 105 -1.30 33.27 12.36
CA THR A 105 -0.59 34.55 12.22
C THR A 105 0.64 34.50 11.31
N ILE A 106 1.12 33.29 10.99
CA ILE A 106 2.31 33.04 10.16
C ILE A 106 1.84 32.52 8.80
N GLN A 107 2.44 33.01 7.71
CA GLN A 107 2.22 32.43 6.39
C GLN A 107 3.20 31.29 6.15
N TYR A 108 2.76 30.25 5.45
CA TYR A 108 3.55 29.03 5.22
C TYR A 108 3.60 28.68 3.74
N ASP A 109 4.80 28.38 3.28
CA ASP A 109 5.09 27.86 1.94
C ASP A 109 5.06 26.32 1.96
N VAL A 110 4.53 25.72 0.88
CA VAL A 110 4.64 24.28 0.60
C VAL A 110 5.66 24.08 -0.52
N ARG A 111 6.71 23.30 -0.25
CA ARG A 111 7.80 22.97 -1.19
C ARG A 111 7.78 21.47 -1.51
N LEU A 112 7.98 21.13 -2.79
CA LEU A 112 8.34 19.78 -3.24
C LEU A 112 9.86 19.72 -3.37
N VAL A 113 10.48 18.64 -2.92
CA VAL A 113 11.93 18.45 -2.91
C VAL A 113 12.32 17.14 -3.61
N ASP A 114 13.25 17.24 -4.55
CA ASP A 114 13.86 16.11 -5.24
C ASP A 114 15.17 15.69 -4.56
N LYS A 115 15.14 14.53 -3.92
CA LYS A 115 16.28 13.87 -3.25
C LYS A 115 16.88 12.71 -4.06
N SER A 116 16.44 12.50 -5.31
CA SER A 116 16.98 11.43 -6.17
C SER A 116 18.38 11.72 -6.73
N GLN A 117 18.78 12.99 -6.72
CA GLN A 117 20.10 13.47 -7.14
C GLN A 117 21.09 13.40 -5.96
N SER A 118 21.92 12.34 -5.91
CA SER A 118 22.97 12.20 -4.89
C SER A 118 23.96 13.36 -4.92
N ALA A 119 24.40 13.82 -3.74
CA ALA A 119 25.18 15.04 -3.59
C ALA A 119 26.54 14.97 -4.31
N ASP A 120 26.77 15.85 -5.31
CA ASP A 120 28.11 16.05 -5.85
C ASP A 120 28.97 16.77 -4.81
N VAL A 121 29.89 16.00 -4.25
CA VAL A 121 30.93 16.35 -3.27
C VAL A 121 31.78 17.57 -3.69
N LYS A 122 31.63 18.09 -4.91
CA LYS A 122 32.32 19.29 -5.43
C LYS A 122 31.47 20.54 -5.56
N THR A 123 30.14 20.47 -5.43
CA THR A 123 29.25 21.64 -5.62
C THR A 123 28.39 21.98 -4.41
N GLY A 124 28.13 21.05 -3.50
CA GLY A 124 27.40 21.31 -2.25
C GLY A 124 25.91 21.63 -2.43
N SER A 125 25.32 21.26 -3.58
CA SER A 125 23.89 21.35 -3.86
C SER A 125 23.55 20.48 -5.07
N THR A 126 22.54 19.61 -4.92
CA THR A 126 21.99 18.77 -6.01
C THR A 126 20.47 18.62 -5.99
N GLN A 127 19.80 19.04 -4.92
CA GLN A 127 18.35 18.92 -4.78
C GLN A 127 17.62 19.92 -5.69
N ALA A 128 16.55 19.49 -6.34
CA ALA A 128 15.63 20.39 -7.05
C ALA A 128 14.46 20.72 -6.13
N VAL A 129 14.19 22.01 -5.90
CA VAL A 129 13.14 22.47 -4.98
C VAL A 129 12.13 23.32 -5.74
N ILE A 130 10.86 22.96 -5.62
CA ILE A 130 9.74 23.63 -6.29
C ILE A 130 8.78 24.17 -5.23
N LEU A 131 8.57 25.48 -5.21
CA LEU A 131 7.50 26.11 -4.43
C LEU A 131 6.15 25.76 -5.08
N ALA A 132 5.39 24.85 -4.46
CA ALA A 132 4.08 24.45 -4.95
C ALA A 132 3.05 25.57 -4.72
N GLY A 133 3.07 26.20 -3.55
CA GLY A 133 2.16 27.29 -3.20
C GLY A 133 2.28 27.70 -1.74
N GLN A 134 1.27 28.43 -1.24
CA GLN A 134 1.18 28.87 0.15
C GLN A 134 -0.11 28.35 0.78
N LEU A 135 -0.07 27.92 2.04
CA LEU A 135 -1.25 27.47 2.77
C LEU A 135 -2.22 28.63 3.03
N GLN A 136 -3.51 28.36 2.88
CA GLN A 136 -4.60 29.28 3.22
C GLN A 136 -5.20 28.84 4.56
N HIS A 137 -5.16 29.73 5.56
CA HIS A 137 -5.72 29.47 6.88
C HIS A 137 -7.26 29.43 6.86
N GLN A 138 -7.80 28.41 7.51
CA GLN A 138 -9.19 28.22 7.88
C GLN A 138 -9.25 28.07 9.43
N PRO A 139 -10.42 28.18 10.08
CA PRO A 139 -10.51 28.29 11.54
C PRO A 139 -9.85 27.18 12.37
N ASP A 140 -9.73 25.97 11.81
CA ASP A 140 -9.18 24.80 12.50
C ASP A 140 -7.97 24.17 11.75
N LYS A 141 -7.65 24.66 10.54
CA LYS A 141 -6.61 24.07 9.67
C LYS A 141 -6.11 25.01 8.57
N ALA A 142 -4.88 24.80 8.12
CA ALA A 142 -4.28 25.47 6.97
C ALA A 142 -4.27 24.53 5.75
N VAL A 143 -4.69 25.00 4.57
CA VAL A 143 -4.86 24.13 3.38
C VAL A 143 -4.26 24.71 2.10
N LEU A 144 -3.78 23.83 1.21
CA LEU A 144 -3.47 24.14 -0.18
C LEU A 144 -4.14 23.10 -1.09
N ALA A 145 -4.73 23.55 -2.20
CA ALA A 145 -5.23 22.69 -3.26
C ALA A 145 -4.88 23.32 -4.61
N LEU A 146 -4.21 22.58 -5.48
CA LEU A 146 -3.77 23.07 -6.79
C LEU A 146 -3.68 21.93 -7.81
N GLN A 147 -3.56 22.32 -9.07
CA GLN A 147 -3.34 21.42 -10.19
C GLN A 147 -1.85 21.39 -10.52
N LEU A 148 -1.20 20.23 -10.43
CA LEU A 148 0.17 20.07 -10.92
C LEU A 148 0.20 19.97 -12.45
N SER A 149 1.37 20.29 -13.01
CA SER A 149 1.65 20.33 -14.44
C SER A 149 2.67 19.25 -14.78
N LEU A 150 2.37 18.43 -15.81
CA LEU A 150 3.27 17.37 -16.28
C LEU A 150 4.55 17.95 -16.90
N ASP A 151 4.43 19.01 -17.71
CA ASP A 151 5.56 19.61 -18.43
C ASP A 151 6.59 20.27 -17.49
N ASP A 152 6.12 20.83 -16.37
CA ASP A 152 6.95 21.47 -15.35
C ASP A 152 7.64 20.45 -14.42
N LEU A 153 7.11 19.22 -14.33
CA LEU A 153 7.59 18.19 -13.40
C LEU A 153 8.26 16.98 -14.06
N LYS A 154 8.18 16.77 -15.38
CA LYS A 154 8.65 15.55 -16.09
C LYS A 154 10.02 14.98 -15.65
N ASP A 155 10.98 15.85 -15.31
CA ASP A 155 12.36 15.49 -14.93
C ASP A 155 12.56 15.37 -13.40
N PHE A 156 11.52 15.66 -12.61
CA PHE A 156 11.52 15.72 -11.14
C PHE A 156 11.12 14.38 -10.51
N LYS A 157 11.64 14.08 -9.31
CA LYS A 157 11.25 12.96 -8.45
C LYS A 157 10.90 13.47 -7.05
N LEU A 158 9.69 13.22 -6.56
CA LEU A 158 9.23 13.65 -5.24
C LEU A 158 9.84 12.78 -4.13
N GLY A 159 11.02 13.19 -3.64
CA GLY A 159 11.63 12.58 -2.45
C GLY A 159 10.92 13.02 -1.17
N GLN A 160 10.61 14.31 -1.06
CA GLN A 160 9.99 14.88 0.14
C GLN A 160 9.05 16.06 -0.19
N VAL A 161 8.03 16.28 0.64
CA VAL A 161 7.29 17.54 0.75
C VAL A 161 7.69 18.22 2.04
N VAL A 162 7.93 19.54 1.99
CA VAL A 162 8.39 20.35 3.12
C VAL A 162 7.48 21.56 3.30
N ILE A 163 7.00 21.79 4.53
CA ILE A 163 6.25 22.98 4.91
C ILE A 163 7.12 23.85 5.79
N SER A 164 7.23 25.13 5.44
CA SER A 164 8.20 26.09 6.01
C SER A 164 7.57 27.48 6.10
N GLN A 165 8.15 28.39 6.91
CA GLN A 165 7.65 29.77 6.97
C GLN A 165 7.81 30.47 5.61
N ALA A 166 6.85 31.33 5.27
CA ALA A 166 6.79 31.97 3.96
C ALA A 166 8.01 32.88 3.71
N GLY A 167 8.73 32.61 2.62
CA GLY A 167 9.94 33.34 2.24
C GLY A 167 11.25 32.80 2.82
N SER A 168 11.24 31.69 3.57
CA SER A 168 12.45 30.92 3.81
C SER A 168 13.05 30.45 2.47
N PRO A 169 14.36 30.60 2.22
CA PRO A 169 14.92 30.43 0.87
C PRO A 169 15.19 28.96 0.48
N ASP A 170 15.31 28.06 1.45
CA ASP A 170 15.75 26.67 1.27
C ASP A 170 14.92 25.66 2.09
N GLU A 171 15.15 24.38 1.80
CA GLU A 171 14.52 23.20 2.37
C GLU A 171 14.92 22.94 3.85
N ASN A 172 16.06 23.45 4.30
CA ASN A 172 16.57 23.23 5.67
C ASN A 172 15.85 24.10 6.71
N HIS A 173 14.98 25.00 6.28
CA HIS A 173 14.09 25.80 7.14
C HIS A 173 12.67 25.21 7.24
N GLY A 174 12.53 23.90 7.02
CA GLY A 174 11.30 23.16 7.20
C GLY A 174 10.81 23.09 8.64
N ILE A 175 9.52 22.84 8.80
CA ILE A 175 8.80 22.65 10.06
C ILE A 175 8.07 21.30 10.03
N LEU A 176 7.41 20.98 8.92
CA LEU A 176 6.76 19.67 8.69
C LEU A 176 7.31 19.01 7.43
N PHE A 177 7.41 17.69 7.48
CA PHE A 177 8.01 16.85 6.44
C PHE A 177 7.12 15.64 6.11
N ALA A 178 7.13 15.23 4.84
CA ALA A 178 6.42 14.07 4.32
C ALA A 178 7.22 13.40 3.19
N SER A 179 7.23 12.08 3.09
CA SER A 179 7.96 11.35 2.05
C SER A 179 7.29 10.02 1.71
N PRO A 180 7.41 9.50 0.46
CA PRO A 180 6.91 8.17 0.13
C PRO A 180 7.64 7.07 0.92
N THR A 181 6.92 6.04 1.37
CA THR A 181 7.49 4.84 2.03
C THR A 181 8.12 3.87 1.02
N LEU A 182 8.89 2.89 1.49
CA LEU A 182 9.49 1.85 0.66
C LEU A 182 8.45 1.09 -0.16
N PHE A 183 7.33 0.66 0.43
CA PHE A 183 6.31 -0.11 -0.29
C PHE A 183 5.60 0.73 -1.36
N GLN A 184 5.37 2.03 -1.11
CA GLN A 184 4.92 2.95 -2.16
C GLN A 184 5.95 3.01 -3.31
N ARG A 185 7.24 3.20 -3.00
CA ARG A 185 8.31 3.28 -4.02
C ARG A 185 8.44 2.01 -4.85
N LEU A 186 8.41 0.83 -4.21
CA LEU A 186 8.43 -0.47 -4.88
C LEU A 186 7.24 -0.63 -5.83
N TYR A 187 6.02 -0.33 -5.37
CA TYR A 187 4.80 -0.46 -6.15
C TYR A 187 4.78 0.44 -7.40
N TYR A 188 5.04 1.73 -7.22
CA TYR A 188 5.06 2.66 -8.36
C TYR A 188 6.27 2.45 -9.27
N ASN A 189 7.33 1.75 -8.82
CA ASN A 189 8.37 1.26 -9.72
C ASN A 189 7.90 0.03 -10.52
N GLU A 190 7.27 -0.96 -9.89
CA GLU A 190 6.74 -2.16 -10.55
C GLU A 190 5.83 -1.82 -11.74
N LEU A 191 4.88 -0.88 -11.54
CA LEU A 191 3.98 -0.40 -12.60
C LEU A 191 4.71 0.17 -13.83
N ARG A 192 5.86 0.84 -13.65
CA ARG A 192 6.67 1.36 -14.76
C ARG A 192 7.30 0.24 -15.57
N HIS A 193 7.76 -0.82 -14.91
CA HIS A 193 8.43 -1.93 -15.58
C HIS A 193 7.44 -2.80 -16.36
N LEU A 194 6.25 -3.06 -15.81
CA LEU A 194 5.13 -3.68 -16.54
C LEU A 194 4.78 -2.88 -17.82
N THR A 195 4.75 -1.55 -17.71
CA THR A 195 4.50 -0.68 -18.87
C THR A 195 5.58 -0.85 -19.94
N ILE A 196 6.87 -0.79 -19.57
CA ILE A 196 7.99 -0.82 -20.52
C ILE A 196 8.07 -2.14 -21.30
N THR A 197 7.66 -3.26 -20.70
CA THR A 197 7.62 -4.57 -21.39
C THR A 197 6.40 -4.76 -22.29
N GLN A 198 5.32 -4.01 -22.09
CA GLN A 198 4.06 -4.13 -22.84
C GLN A 198 3.87 -3.06 -23.94
N VAL A 199 4.46 -1.88 -23.78
CA VAL A 199 4.10 -0.69 -24.58
C VAL A 199 4.89 -0.58 -25.90
N GLY A 200 4.32 -1.19 -26.93
CA GLY A 200 4.42 -0.71 -28.32
C GLY A 200 3.33 0.32 -28.70
N GLY A 201 2.37 0.58 -27.81
CA GLY A 201 1.26 1.53 -27.98
C GLY A 201 0.80 2.11 -26.63
N SER A 202 0.35 3.36 -26.62
CA SER A 202 0.14 4.15 -25.39
C SER A 202 -0.90 3.54 -24.44
N PRO A 203 -0.62 3.36 -23.14
CA PRO A 203 -1.56 2.82 -22.18
C PRO A 203 -2.49 3.90 -21.62
N ASN A 204 -3.81 3.72 -21.74
CA ASN A 204 -4.79 4.64 -21.15
C ASN A 204 -5.01 4.45 -19.63
N TRP A 205 -4.29 3.52 -19.00
CA TRP A 205 -4.43 3.19 -17.57
C TRP A 205 -3.29 3.68 -16.67
N LEU A 206 -2.27 4.35 -17.23
CA LEU A 206 -1.25 4.99 -16.40
C LEU A 206 -1.72 6.36 -15.91
N ALA A 207 -1.96 6.44 -14.60
CA ALA A 207 -1.98 7.68 -13.84
C ALA A 207 -0.74 8.55 -14.20
N PRO A 208 -0.88 9.67 -14.94
CA PRO A 208 0.23 10.33 -15.62
C PRO A 208 1.35 10.84 -14.70
N PHE A 209 1.06 11.07 -13.41
CA PHE A 209 2.04 11.55 -12.43
C PHE A 209 2.81 10.42 -11.72
N ASN A 210 2.57 9.14 -12.04
CA ASN A 210 3.30 8.00 -11.46
C ASN A 210 4.82 8.04 -11.62
N PHE A 211 5.36 8.85 -12.56
CA PHE A 211 6.81 9.04 -12.71
C PHE A 211 7.45 9.86 -11.57
N LEU A 212 6.65 10.57 -10.76
CA LEU A 212 7.17 11.43 -9.68
C LEU A 212 7.79 10.63 -8.55
N ILE A 213 7.22 9.49 -8.20
CA ILE A 213 7.66 8.76 -7.01
C ILE A 213 9.04 8.15 -7.28
N PRO A 214 10.03 8.23 -6.37
CA PRO A 214 11.32 7.61 -6.58
C PRO A 214 11.17 6.10 -6.87
N ALA A 215 11.99 5.55 -7.76
CA ALA A 215 12.29 4.13 -7.67
C ALA A 215 13.17 3.93 -6.42
N PRO A 216 13.01 2.85 -5.64
CA PRO A 216 13.94 2.59 -4.56
C PRO A 216 15.34 2.37 -5.14
N ALA A 217 16.37 2.82 -4.44
CA ALA A 217 17.72 2.49 -4.86
C ALA A 217 17.94 0.98 -4.77
N TYR A 218 18.76 0.43 -5.68
CA TYR A 218 19.13 -0.99 -5.77
C TYR A 218 17.99 -1.97 -6.10
N ALA A 219 16.78 -1.80 -5.57
CA ALA A 219 15.58 -2.54 -5.98
C ALA A 219 14.96 -1.98 -7.28
N GLN A 220 15.69 -2.10 -8.40
CA GLN A 220 15.18 -1.73 -9.72
C GLN A 220 14.03 -2.62 -10.21
N GLN A 221 13.78 -3.77 -9.57
CA GLN A 221 12.62 -4.63 -9.77
C GLN A 221 12.15 -5.17 -8.42
N THR A 222 10.93 -5.70 -8.36
CA THR A 222 10.35 -6.34 -7.16
C THR A 222 10.67 -7.85 -7.09
N ASP A 223 11.64 -8.33 -7.87
CA ASP A 223 12.07 -9.73 -7.82
C ASP A 223 12.87 -10.07 -6.55
N ALA A 224 12.92 -11.36 -6.22
CA ALA A 224 13.55 -11.84 -4.98
C ALA A 224 15.05 -11.53 -4.88
N ALA A 225 15.79 -11.42 -5.99
CA ALA A 225 17.22 -11.07 -5.96
C ALA A 225 17.43 -9.57 -5.76
N ALA A 226 16.57 -8.73 -6.34
CA ALA A 226 16.56 -7.29 -6.10
C ALA A 226 16.18 -6.94 -4.64
N LEU A 227 15.18 -7.62 -4.08
CA LEU A 227 14.82 -7.51 -2.66
C LEU A 227 15.93 -8.04 -1.74
N ALA A 228 16.57 -9.16 -2.08
CA ALA A 228 17.70 -9.71 -1.32
C ALA A 228 18.90 -8.73 -1.27
N ALA A 229 19.21 -8.08 -2.40
CA ALA A 229 20.26 -7.07 -2.45
C ALA A 229 19.94 -5.86 -1.55
N LEU A 230 18.67 -5.42 -1.53
CA LEU A 230 18.24 -4.29 -0.69
C LEU A 230 18.31 -4.63 0.82
N VAL A 231 17.84 -5.82 1.22
CA VAL A 231 17.94 -6.31 2.62
C VAL A 231 19.40 -6.47 3.06
N THR A 232 20.25 -7.06 2.22
CA THR A 232 21.69 -7.24 2.51
C THR A 232 22.42 -5.90 2.66
N GLN A 233 22.04 -4.90 1.86
CA GLN A 233 22.58 -3.55 2.01
C GLN A 233 22.07 -2.86 3.28
N GLY A 234 20.77 -3.04 3.60
CA GLY A 234 20.17 -2.48 4.81
C GLY A 234 20.85 -2.98 6.07
N GLU A 235 21.11 -4.29 6.15
CA GLU A 235 21.90 -4.92 7.20
C GLU A 235 23.33 -4.34 7.27
N ALA A 236 24.01 -4.22 6.12
CA ALA A 236 25.38 -3.71 6.07
C ALA A 236 25.45 -2.27 6.63
N LEU A 237 24.46 -1.44 6.31
CA LEU A 237 24.30 -0.10 6.91
C LEU A 237 23.99 -0.17 8.40
N PHE A 238 23.01 -0.99 8.79
CA PHE A 238 22.51 -1.11 10.16
C PHE A 238 23.60 -1.44 11.17
N PHE A 239 24.50 -2.38 10.83
CA PHE A 239 25.57 -2.80 11.72
C PHE A 239 26.90 -2.07 11.53
N ASN A 240 27.22 -1.55 10.32
CA ASN A 240 28.57 -1.06 10.01
C ASN A 240 28.66 0.43 9.60
N GLU A 241 27.55 1.09 9.24
CA GLU A 241 27.59 2.51 8.91
C GLU A 241 27.36 3.36 10.16
N THR A 242 28.32 4.26 10.41
CA THR A 242 28.35 5.20 11.54
C THR A 242 27.81 6.57 11.17
N PHE A 243 27.50 6.78 9.89
CA PHE A 243 27.05 8.05 9.30
C PHE A 243 28.00 9.21 9.64
N ASN A 244 29.31 8.96 9.50
CA ASN A 244 30.38 9.89 9.89
C ASN A 244 30.30 10.36 11.37
N GLY A 245 29.57 9.66 12.24
CA GLY A 245 29.25 10.07 13.61
C GLY A 245 30.35 9.76 14.64
N ASN A 246 29.90 9.44 15.86
CA ASN A 246 30.74 9.13 17.02
C ASN A 246 31.27 7.67 17.08
N GLY A 247 30.92 6.83 16.11
CA GLY A 247 31.33 5.43 16.04
C GLY A 247 30.23 4.43 16.39
N ARG A 248 29.07 4.89 16.89
CA ARG A 248 27.86 4.06 17.01
C ARG A 248 27.27 3.74 15.63
N THR A 249 26.53 2.63 15.59
CA THR A 249 25.68 2.15 14.47
C THR A 249 24.34 1.70 15.05
N CYS A 250 23.33 1.39 14.24
CA CYS A 250 22.02 0.95 14.77
C CYS A 250 22.17 -0.34 15.60
N GLY A 251 23.08 -1.22 15.17
CA GLY A 251 23.51 -2.43 15.88
C GLY A 251 24.28 -2.22 17.19
N THR A 252 24.39 -0.99 17.73
CA THR A 252 24.91 -0.77 19.10
C THR A 252 23.83 -0.90 20.17
N CYS A 253 22.58 -0.55 19.83
CA CYS A 253 21.42 -0.70 20.71
C CYS A 253 20.49 -1.85 20.28
N HIS A 254 20.56 -2.27 19.02
CA HIS A 254 19.75 -3.36 18.47
C HIS A 254 20.65 -4.52 18.04
N ARG A 255 21.07 -5.34 19.01
CA ARG A 255 22.04 -6.43 18.83
C ARG A 255 21.38 -7.65 18.18
N ALA A 256 21.96 -8.20 17.12
CA ALA A 256 21.39 -9.37 16.44
C ALA A 256 21.38 -10.60 17.35
N GLU A 257 22.42 -10.71 18.17
CA GLU A 257 22.70 -11.76 19.14
C GLU A 257 21.92 -11.62 20.46
N ASN A 258 20.96 -10.69 20.54
CA ASN A 258 20.18 -10.37 21.75
C ASN A 258 18.83 -9.74 21.34
N ASN A 259 18.06 -10.45 20.50
CA ASN A 259 16.72 -10.12 20.00
C ASN A 259 16.51 -8.68 19.49
N PHE A 260 17.54 -8.10 18.86
CA PHE A 260 17.55 -6.70 18.38
C PHE A 260 17.24 -5.68 19.49
N THR A 261 17.70 -5.94 20.71
CA THR A 261 17.62 -5.02 21.86
C THR A 261 18.91 -5.03 22.71
N ILE A 262 18.88 -4.37 23.87
CA ILE A 262 19.90 -4.40 24.93
C ILE A 262 19.26 -4.39 26.33
N ASP A 263 19.80 -5.19 27.22
CA ASP A 263 19.41 -5.33 28.63
C ASP A 263 20.66 -5.27 29.55
N PRO A 264 20.50 -5.15 30.90
CA PRO A 264 21.63 -5.05 31.81
C PRO A 264 22.56 -6.27 31.85
N ALA A 265 22.06 -7.48 31.59
CA ALA A 265 22.86 -8.70 31.60
C ALA A 265 23.73 -8.79 30.34
N PHE A 266 23.16 -8.52 29.15
CA PHE A 266 23.91 -8.41 27.90
C PHE A 266 24.93 -7.26 27.96
N ILE A 267 24.52 -6.07 28.43
CA ILE A 267 25.40 -4.90 28.57
C ILE A 267 26.61 -5.19 29.46
N ALA A 268 26.47 -6.05 30.48
CA ALA A 268 27.57 -6.48 31.34
C ALA A 268 28.57 -7.44 30.66
N THR A 269 28.26 -7.99 29.48
CA THR A 269 29.20 -8.80 28.68
C THR A 269 30.11 -7.97 27.76
N LEU A 270 29.70 -6.75 27.44
CA LEU A 270 30.36 -5.90 26.44
C LEU A 270 31.72 -5.36 26.92
N PRO A 271 32.70 -5.18 26.01
CA PRO A 271 34.01 -4.65 26.36
C PRO A 271 33.95 -3.16 26.76
N GLU A 272 34.91 -2.70 27.57
CA GLU A 272 34.98 -1.31 28.05
C GLU A 272 35.12 -0.28 26.91
N ASP A 273 35.57 -0.67 25.72
CA ASP A 273 35.72 0.17 24.53
C ASP A 273 34.61 -0.02 23.47
N ASP A 274 33.48 -0.66 23.80
CA ASP A 274 32.31 -0.73 22.91
C ASP A 274 31.69 0.66 22.64
N PRO A 275 31.30 0.99 21.39
CA PRO A 275 30.66 2.28 21.06
C PRO A 275 29.34 2.56 21.81
N LEU A 276 28.68 1.56 22.40
CA LEU A 276 27.56 1.77 23.32
C LEU A 276 27.98 2.67 24.50
N PHE A 277 29.23 2.58 24.97
CA PHE A 277 29.77 3.35 26.10
C PHE A 277 30.46 4.66 25.70
N ILE A 278 30.25 5.17 24.48
CA ILE A 278 30.95 6.37 23.97
C ILE A 278 30.81 7.62 24.87
N ALA A 279 29.72 7.74 25.64
CA ALA A 279 29.51 8.80 26.64
C ALA A 279 30.47 8.72 27.84
N GLU A 280 30.98 7.54 28.17
CA GLU A 280 32.03 7.32 29.20
C GLU A 280 33.44 7.61 28.65
N LEU A 281 33.60 7.55 27.32
CA LEU A 281 34.89 7.55 26.62
C LEU A 281 35.23 8.91 25.97
N ASN A 282 34.25 9.79 25.73
CA ASN A 282 34.43 11.10 25.10
C ASN A 282 33.90 12.24 25.99
N GLU A 283 34.75 13.23 26.32
CA GLU A 283 34.38 14.37 27.16
C GLU A 283 33.35 15.32 26.50
N ASP A 284 33.26 15.33 25.17
CA ASP A 284 32.24 16.12 24.43
C ASP A 284 30.84 15.44 24.41
N LEU A 285 30.70 14.23 24.99
CA LEU A 285 29.47 13.41 24.95
C LEU A 285 29.00 12.88 26.32
N THR A 286 29.49 13.44 27.44
CA THR A 286 29.15 12.96 28.80
C THR A 286 27.67 13.11 29.20
N GLU A 287 26.85 13.78 28.38
CA GLU A 287 25.40 13.90 28.55
C GLU A 287 24.62 13.30 27.36
N LEU A 288 25.26 12.46 26.52
CA LEU A 288 24.59 11.72 25.46
C LEU A 288 23.71 10.60 26.04
N GLU A 289 24.21 9.92 27.07
CA GLU A 289 23.51 8.91 27.88
C GLU A 289 23.87 9.14 29.36
N ASP A 290 23.14 8.53 30.30
CA ASP A 290 23.59 8.42 31.71
C ASP A 290 24.25 7.04 31.92
N PRO A 291 25.56 6.97 32.28
CA PRO A 291 26.25 5.69 32.42
C PRO A 291 25.66 4.76 33.49
N VAL A 292 25.09 5.27 34.59
CA VAL A 292 24.48 4.43 35.62
C VAL A 292 23.19 3.82 35.09
N LEU A 293 22.35 4.62 34.44
CA LEU A 293 21.07 4.16 33.91
C LEU A 293 21.22 3.20 32.73
N LEU A 294 22.24 3.41 31.89
CA LEU A 294 22.59 2.49 30.82
C LEU A 294 23.15 1.17 31.36
N ARG A 295 24.12 1.21 32.29
CA ARG A 295 24.81 0.01 32.82
C ARG A 295 23.94 -0.83 33.76
N GLU A 296 23.16 -0.20 34.64
CA GLU A 296 22.38 -0.91 35.68
C GLU A 296 20.94 -1.24 35.24
N PHE A 297 20.36 -0.48 34.30
CA PHE A 297 18.94 -0.63 33.91
C PHE A 297 18.68 -0.72 32.40
N GLY A 298 19.70 -0.65 31.53
CA GLY A 298 19.52 -0.73 30.07
C GLY A 298 18.77 0.46 29.47
N LEU A 299 18.76 1.62 30.14
CA LEU A 299 18.01 2.79 29.74
C LEU A 299 18.86 3.78 28.93
N ILE A 300 18.35 4.16 27.76
CA ILE A 300 18.91 5.20 26.88
C ILE A 300 18.17 6.52 27.04
N ARG A 301 18.86 7.63 26.80
CA ARG A 301 18.30 8.99 26.83
C ARG A 301 17.58 9.31 25.52
N ALA A 302 16.30 9.65 25.61
CA ALA A 302 15.49 10.11 24.49
C ALA A 302 15.11 11.59 24.66
N ASN A 303 15.45 12.44 23.69
CA ASN A 303 15.01 13.84 23.68
C ASN A 303 13.69 13.96 22.93
N VAL A 304 12.60 14.12 23.70
CA VAL A 304 11.23 14.12 23.20
C VAL A 304 10.90 15.36 22.38
N ASP A 305 11.50 16.51 22.71
CA ASP A 305 11.19 17.79 22.09
C ASP A 305 11.81 18.00 20.70
N GLY A 306 12.84 17.23 20.37
CA GLY A 306 13.72 17.46 19.22
C GLY A 306 14.79 18.51 19.48
N PHE A 307 15.42 18.45 20.65
CA PHE A 307 16.69 19.12 20.97
C PHE A 307 16.63 20.66 21.13
N GLU A 308 15.48 21.24 21.46
CA GLU A 308 15.39 22.66 21.84
C GLU A 308 15.97 22.92 23.24
N ASP A 309 15.70 21.99 24.17
CA ASP A 309 16.31 21.93 25.50
C ASP A 309 16.68 20.47 25.81
N PRO A 310 17.77 19.95 25.20
CA PRO A 310 18.15 18.55 25.34
C PRO A 310 18.63 18.20 26.76
N THR A 311 18.85 19.22 27.61
CA THR A 311 19.30 19.08 29.00
C THR A 311 18.15 18.93 30.00
N ASN A 312 16.96 19.47 29.74
CA ASN A 312 15.81 19.40 30.65
C ASN A 312 14.57 18.71 30.06
N LYS A 313 14.45 18.63 28.72
CA LYS A 313 13.39 17.87 28.02
C LYS A 313 13.94 16.55 27.49
N PHE A 314 14.23 15.63 28.40
CA PHE A 314 14.58 14.25 28.08
C PHE A 314 13.76 13.28 28.93
N VAL A 315 13.60 12.06 28.44
CA VAL A 315 13.11 10.91 29.21
C VAL A 315 14.15 9.78 29.09
N MET A 316 14.05 8.77 29.96
CA MET A 316 14.91 7.59 29.92
C MET A 316 14.06 6.39 29.52
N ARG A 317 14.36 5.78 28.39
CA ARG A 317 13.58 4.66 27.84
C ARG A 317 14.44 3.42 27.63
N SER A 318 13.83 2.26 27.78
CA SER A 318 14.40 0.98 27.36
C SER A 318 14.37 0.84 25.84
N VAL A 319 15.14 -0.11 25.31
CA VAL A 319 15.10 -0.46 23.89
C VAL A 319 14.05 -1.56 23.69
N PRO A 320 13.06 -1.39 22.80
CA PRO A 320 12.19 -2.49 22.40
C PRO A 320 12.86 -3.34 21.30
N HIS A 321 12.55 -4.63 21.28
CA HIS A 321 12.95 -5.52 20.18
C HIS A 321 12.33 -5.08 18.84
N MET A 322 12.95 -5.48 17.73
CA MET A 322 12.49 -5.14 16.37
C MET A 322 11.89 -6.33 15.60
N LEU A 323 11.64 -7.47 16.27
CA LEU A 323 11.18 -8.69 15.60
C LEU A 323 9.67 -8.61 15.29
N GLY A 324 9.29 -8.87 14.03
CA GLY A 324 7.88 -8.86 13.60
C GLY A 324 7.27 -7.47 13.37
N MET A 325 8.09 -6.42 13.24
CA MET A 325 7.59 -5.05 12.99
C MET A 325 6.70 -4.96 11.73
N SER A 326 6.93 -5.78 10.71
CA SER A 326 6.10 -5.80 9.47
C SER A 326 4.68 -6.35 9.66
N LEU A 327 4.30 -6.74 10.88
CA LEU A 327 2.94 -7.09 11.30
C LEU A 327 2.39 -6.08 12.33
N SER A 328 3.22 -5.67 13.29
CA SER A 328 2.81 -4.96 14.51
C SER A 328 2.76 -3.41 14.43
N THR A 329 3.14 -2.80 13.32
CA THR A 329 3.20 -1.32 13.16
C THR A 329 1.92 -0.64 12.65
N GLN A 330 0.87 -1.39 12.30
CA GLN A 330 -0.25 -0.89 11.49
C GLN A 330 -1.15 0.12 12.25
N SER A 331 -1.13 1.40 11.88
CA SER A 331 -2.04 2.43 12.44
C SER A 331 -3.40 2.49 11.72
N ALA A 332 -4.44 2.94 12.43
CA ALA A 332 -5.72 3.37 11.84
C ALA A 332 -5.77 4.86 11.48
N ALA A 333 -4.77 5.64 11.90
CA ALA A 333 -4.82 7.10 11.83
C ALA A 333 -4.54 7.62 10.41
N THR A 334 -5.25 8.68 10.02
CA THR A 334 -4.96 9.48 8.82
C THR A 334 -4.07 10.69 9.12
N GLU A 335 -3.52 10.73 10.33
CA GLU A 335 -2.62 11.73 10.91
C GLU A 335 -1.56 10.95 11.73
N PRO A 336 -0.37 11.51 12.00
CA PRO A 336 0.68 10.81 12.75
C PRO A 336 0.24 10.37 14.16
N PRO A 337 0.69 9.20 14.66
CA PRO A 337 1.69 8.31 14.09
C PRO A 337 1.11 7.27 13.11
N PHE A 338 1.82 7.05 12.00
CA PHE A 338 1.36 6.18 10.89
C PHE A 338 1.83 4.73 10.99
N GLU A 339 3.02 4.48 11.51
CA GLU A 339 3.57 3.12 11.68
C GLU A 339 3.91 2.81 13.15
N MET A 340 3.39 3.63 14.10
CA MET A 340 3.36 3.38 15.54
C MET A 340 4.61 2.65 16.08
N THR A 341 5.75 3.33 16.00
CA THR A 341 7.08 2.76 16.31
C THR A 341 7.59 3.20 17.67
N GLY A 342 8.38 2.34 18.32
CA GLY A 342 8.92 2.56 19.66
C GLY A 342 7.84 2.64 20.75
N TRP A 343 8.23 2.98 21.98
CA TRP A 343 7.36 2.95 23.16
C TRP A 343 6.20 3.95 23.17
N SER A 344 6.20 4.97 22.31
CA SER A 344 5.18 6.03 22.27
C SER A 344 4.50 6.21 20.92
N GLY A 345 4.88 5.42 19.90
CA GLY A 345 4.30 5.50 18.56
C GLY A 345 4.94 6.58 17.68
N ASP A 346 5.37 7.71 18.27
CA ASP A 346 6.24 8.73 17.65
C ASP A 346 7.75 8.42 17.83
N GLY A 347 8.12 7.17 18.10
CA GLY A 347 9.52 6.73 18.18
C GLY A 347 10.28 6.97 16.88
N ALA A 348 9.57 6.96 15.74
CA ALA A 348 9.98 7.62 14.51
C ALA A 348 9.64 9.12 14.54
N PRO A 349 10.60 10.02 14.83
CA PRO A 349 10.38 11.45 14.64
C PRO A 349 10.23 11.75 13.15
N GLY A 350 9.53 12.81 12.79
CA GLY A 350 9.13 13.06 11.41
C GLY A 350 7.77 12.43 11.15
N ASN A 351 7.56 11.93 9.93
CA ASN A 351 6.27 11.46 9.41
C ASN A 351 5.62 10.28 10.18
N GLY A 352 6.27 9.75 11.21
CA GLY A 352 5.79 8.62 12.01
C GLY A 352 5.96 7.26 11.34
N THR A 353 6.83 7.15 10.33
CA THR A 353 7.15 5.90 9.62
C THR A 353 8.52 5.35 10.01
N LEU A 354 8.70 4.04 9.88
CA LEU A 354 9.95 3.31 10.08
C LEU A 354 11.11 3.85 9.20
N ARG A 355 10.77 4.55 8.11
CA ARG A 355 11.74 5.28 7.30
C ARG A 355 12.41 6.42 8.07
N ASP A 356 11.64 7.32 8.65
CA ASP A 356 12.18 8.51 9.31
C ASP A 356 12.88 8.15 10.64
N PHE A 357 12.50 7.01 11.27
CA PHE A 357 13.17 6.45 12.45
C PHE A 357 14.70 6.42 12.31
N ALA A 358 15.22 5.97 11.16
CA ALA A 358 16.66 5.92 10.93
C ALA A 358 17.32 7.32 10.98
N THR A 359 16.64 8.37 10.52
CA THR A 359 17.13 9.76 10.65
C THR A 359 17.09 10.25 12.09
N GLY A 360 16.08 9.82 12.86
CA GLY A 360 15.94 10.10 14.28
C GLY A 360 17.04 9.48 15.12
N ALA A 361 17.28 8.17 14.93
CA ALA A 361 18.29 7.41 15.67
C ALA A 361 19.71 7.98 15.45
N VAL A 362 20.07 8.29 14.20
CA VAL A 362 21.36 8.93 13.87
C VAL A 362 21.50 10.29 14.59
N THR A 363 20.47 11.14 14.54
CA THR A 363 20.48 12.47 15.16
C THR A 363 20.54 12.41 16.70
N GLN A 364 19.80 11.47 17.31
CA GLN A 364 19.74 11.30 18.76
C GLN A 364 21.05 10.75 19.33
N HIS A 365 21.59 9.67 18.74
CA HIS A 365 22.61 8.81 19.35
C HIS A 365 23.98 8.79 18.66
N PHE A 366 24.13 9.18 17.39
CA PHE A 366 25.42 9.13 16.68
C PHE A 366 26.22 10.46 16.60
N PRO A 367 25.85 11.61 17.21
CA PRO A 367 26.59 12.86 16.99
C PRO A 367 27.95 12.84 17.71
N LYS A 368 28.98 13.51 17.15
CA LYS A 368 30.31 13.64 17.78
C LYS A 368 30.33 14.55 19.01
N THR A 369 29.49 15.57 19.01
CA THR A 369 29.28 16.52 20.11
C THR A 369 27.77 16.67 20.37
N LEU A 370 27.40 17.26 21.51
CA LEU A 370 25.99 17.43 21.86
C LEU A 370 25.23 18.49 21.02
N ASN A 371 25.91 19.22 20.14
CA ASN A 371 25.30 20.25 19.28
C ASN A 371 24.37 19.65 18.20
N ARG A 372 24.69 18.43 17.71
CA ARG A 372 23.92 17.67 16.70
C ARG A 372 23.84 18.36 15.34
N GLU A 373 24.90 19.07 14.95
CA GLU A 373 24.96 19.79 13.68
C GLU A 373 25.17 18.83 12.49
N VAL A 374 24.26 18.85 11.51
CA VAL A 374 24.34 17.99 10.33
C VAL A 374 25.56 18.34 9.46
N ASP A 375 26.20 17.31 8.93
CA ASP A 375 27.49 17.30 8.21
C ASP A 375 28.72 17.74 9.02
N GLU A 376 28.57 18.24 10.26
CA GLU A 376 29.67 18.43 11.22
C GLU A 376 29.75 17.28 12.23
N ASP A 377 28.68 17.04 12.99
CA ASP A 377 28.58 15.96 14.00
C ASP A 377 28.28 14.60 13.38
N PHE A 378 27.44 14.52 12.35
CA PHE A 378 27.05 13.31 11.61
C PHE A 378 26.48 13.70 10.24
N ARG A 379 26.49 12.80 9.24
CA ARG A 379 25.70 12.97 8.00
C ARG A 379 24.32 12.34 8.19
N LEU A 380 23.29 12.84 7.51
CA LEU A 380 22.03 12.09 7.43
C LEU A 380 22.15 10.88 6.45
N PRO A 381 21.34 9.82 6.63
CA PRO A 381 21.19 8.78 5.61
C PRO A 381 20.59 9.37 4.32
N THR A 382 21.07 8.88 3.17
CA THR A 382 20.48 9.20 1.86
C THR A 382 19.20 8.40 1.63
N GLU A 383 18.34 8.84 0.70
CA GLU A 383 17.11 8.10 0.32
C GLU A 383 17.36 6.62 0.03
N ALA A 384 18.50 6.31 -0.60
CA ALA A 384 18.93 4.96 -0.94
C ALA A 384 19.28 4.10 0.29
N GLU A 385 19.79 4.72 1.35
CA GLU A 385 20.15 4.07 2.60
C GLU A 385 18.92 3.91 3.50
N LEU A 386 17.99 4.87 3.45
CA LEU A 386 16.67 4.76 4.07
C LEU A 386 15.85 3.62 3.45
N ASP A 387 15.77 3.54 2.11
CA ASP A 387 15.10 2.41 1.41
C ASP A 387 15.65 1.05 1.88
N ALA A 388 16.98 0.96 2.07
CA ALA A 388 17.65 -0.26 2.46
C ALA A 388 17.44 -0.62 3.94
N ILE A 389 17.58 0.34 4.86
CA ILE A 389 17.36 0.12 6.31
C ILE A 389 15.89 -0.23 6.59
N GLU A 390 14.95 0.47 5.94
CA GLU A 390 13.51 0.18 6.01
C GLU A 390 13.21 -1.26 5.54
N ALA A 391 13.84 -1.69 4.43
CA ALA A 391 13.73 -3.07 3.92
C ALA A 391 14.31 -4.12 4.87
N PHE A 392 15.47 -3.83 5.49
CA PHE A 392 16.08 -4.73 6.46
C PHE A 392 15.21 -4.90 7.70
N THR A 393 14.77 -3.82 8.35
CA THR A 393 13.95 -3.94 9.57
C THR A 393 12.58 -4.60 9.30
N LEU A 394 11.96 -4.34 8.14
CA LEU A 394 10.72 -5.03 7.73
C LEU A 394 10.90 -6.53 7.41
N SER A 395 12.15 -6.99 7.27
CA SER A 395 12.50 -8.39 6.98
C SER A 395 12.81 -9.22 8.25
N LEU A 396 12.74 -8.64 9.45
CA LEU A 396 13.08 -9.27 10.71
C LEU A 396 11.90 -9.98 11.40
N GLY A 397 12.16 -11.16 11.96
CA GLY A 397 11.19 -11.93 12.74
C GLY A 397 10.12 -12.65 11.90
N ARG A 398 9.02 -13.01 12.56
CA ARG A 398 7.94 -13.86 12.03
C ARG A 398 7.24 -13.29 10.79
N GLN A 399 6.90 -14.17 9.85
CA GLN A 399 6.25 -13.81 8.58
C GLN A 399 4.73 -13.56 8.70
N GLN A 400 4.11 -14.12 9.73
CA GLN A 400 2.70 -14.07 10.06
C GLN A 400 2.53 -14.09 11.58
N GLU A 401 1.39 -13.63 12.08
CA GLU A 401 1.07 -13.78 13.50
C GLU A 401 0.74 -15.25 13.83
N MET A 402 0.93 -15.63 15.09
CA MET A 402 0.41 -16.90 15.60
C MET A 402 -1.12 -16.93 15.54
N ASN A 403 -1.73 -18.11 15.65
CA ASN A 403 -3.18 -18.24 15.79
C ASN A 403 -3.53 -18.82 17.17
N PHE A 404 -3.72 -17.94 18.16
CA PHE A 404 -4.03 -18.38 19.53
C PHE A 404 -5.42 -19.02 19.64
N ASP A 405 -6.35 -18.76 18.71
CA ASP A 405 -7.70 -19.37 18.72
C ASP A 405 -7.66 -20.87 18.37
N THR A 406 -6.72 -21.31 17.53
CA THR A 406 -6.57 -22.72 17.10
C THR A 406 -5.42 -23.47 17.78
N MET A 407 -4.39 -22.76 18.24
CA MET A 407 -3.30 -23.31 19.05
C MET A 407 -3.83 -24.01 20.31
N GLN A 408 -3.23 -25.16 20.63
CA GLN A 408 -3.46 -25.91 21.87
C GLN A 408 -2.09 -26.30 22.42
N LEU A 409 -1.80 -25.93 23.67
CA LEU A 409 -0.52 -26.26 24.30
C LEU A 409 -0.61 -27.58 25.07
N THR A 410 0.52 -28.28 25.16
CA THR A 410 0.62 -29.59 25.84
C THR A 410 0.75 -29.45 27.36
N ASP A 411 1.45 -28.41 27.84
CA ASP A 411 1.48 -28.07 29.25
C ASP A 411 0.15 -27.43 29.71
N VAL A 412 -0.30 -27.86 30.89
CA VAL A 412 -1.60 -27.48 31.46
C VAL A 412 -1.64 -26.05 31.99
N ASN A 413 -0.51 -25.49 32.43
CA ASN A 413 -0.43 -24.12 32.92
C ASN A 413 -0.31 -23.14 31.75
N ALA A 414 0.51 -23.47 30.75
CA ALA A 414 0.62 -22.69 29.51
C ALA A 414 -0.70 -22.67 28.72
N GLU A 415 -1.41 -23.80 28.61
CA GLU A 415 -2.75 -23.86 28.01
C GLU A 415 -3.78 -23.06 28.83
N ARG A 416 -3.69 -23.06 30.17
CA ARG A 416 -4.52 -22.19 31.02
C ARG A 416 -4.24 -20.71 30.75
N GLY A 417 -2.98 -20.32 30.63
CA GLY A 417 -2.57 -18.97 30.29
C GLY A 417 -3.07 -18.53 28.90
N ARG A 418 -2.97 -19.41 27.89
CA ARG A 418 -3.53 -19.17 26.54
C ARG A 418 -5.02 -18.85 26.62
N ILE A 419 -5.80 -19.69 27.34
CA ILE A 419 -7.26 -19.50 27.48
C ILE A 419 -7.59 -18.16 28.15
N LEU A 420 -6.89 -17.82 29.25
CA LEU A 420 -7.05 -16.54 29.97
C LEU A 420 -6.68 -15.31 29.12
N PHE A 421 -5.70 -15.48 28.24
CA PHE A 421 -5.24 -14.45 27.33
C PHE A 421 -6.31 -14.12 26.27
N ILE A 422 -6.87 -15.14 25.61
CA ILE A 422 -7.82 -14.95 24.49
C ILE A 422 -9.29 -14.81 24.89
N THR A 423 -9.76 -15.42 25.99
CA THR A 423 -11.19 -15.69 26.22
C THR A 423 -11.66 -15.68 27.68
N GLU A 424 -12.94 -15.34 27.88
CA GLU A 424 -13.73 -15.79 29.04
C GLU A 424 -14.16 -17.25 28.81
N ASP A 425 -14.10 -18.12 29.84
CA ASP A 425 -13.91 -19.57 29.61
C ASP A 425 -15.08 -20.34 28.96
N SER A 426 -14.71 -21.42 28.26
CA SER A 426 -15.60 -22.27 27.48
C SER A 426 -16.49 -23.21 28.30
N GLU A 427 -16.34 -23.26 29.64
CA GLU A 427 -17.22 -24.01 30.52
C GLU A 427 -18.46 -23.23 30.97
N ASN A 428 -18.61 -21.97 30.51
CA ASN A 428 -19.68 -21.06 30.94
C ASN A 428 -19.64 -20.85 32.47
N ARG A 429 -18.43 -20.85 33.05
CA ARG A 429 -18.17 -20.41 34.42
C ARG A 429 -17.82 -18.93 34.40
N THR A 430 -18.29 -18.20 35.42
CA THR A 430 -18.03 -16.75 35.53
C THR A 430 -16.60 -16.52 36.02
N VAL A 431 -15.68 -16.28 35.10
CA VAL A 431 -14.25 -15.98 35.36
C VAL A 431 -13.88 -14.69 34.63
N GLN A 432 -13.20 -13.77 35.32
CA GLN A 432 -12.86 -12.44 34.79
C GLN A 432 -11.57 -12.52 33.95
N ALA A 433 -11.67 -12.90 32.67
CA ALA A 433 -10.49 -13.09 31.82
C ALA A 433 -9.53 -11.87 31.83
N ALA A 434 -8.24 -12.14 31.70
CA ALA A 434 -7.18 -11.13 31.75
C ALA A 434 -7.20 -10.16 30.54
N LYS A 435 -7.97 -10.48 29.49
CA LYS A 435 -8.33 -9.59 28.37
C LYS A 435 -7.13 -9.05 27.54
N CYS A 436 -5.96 -9.64 27.68
CA CYS A 436 -4.72 -9.25 26.99
C CYS A 436 -4.89 -9.17 25.46
N ASN A 437 -5.65 -10.10 24.87
CA ASN A 437 -5.96 -10.19 23.43
C ASN A 437 -6.80 -9.00 22.89
N ILE A 438 -7.27 -8.08 23.74
CA ILE A 438 -7.91 -6.82 23.31
C ILE A 438 -6.89 -5.86 22.67
N CYS A 439 -5.68 -5.79 23.25
CA CYS A 439 -4.60 -4.90 22.82
C CYS A 439 -3.46 -5.66 22.12
N HIS A 440 -3.13 -6.87 22.60
CA HIS A 440 -2.09 -7.73 22.03
C HIS A 440 -2.71 -8.91 21.26
N ARG A 441 -3.44 -8.66 20.16
CA ARG A 441 -4.15 -9.72 19.46
C ARG A 441 -3.18 -10.76 18.88
N ASN A 442 -3.37 -12.02 19.27
CA ASN A 442 -2.45 -13.12 18.97
C ASN A 442 -0.98 -12.84 19.39
N GLY A 443 -0.76 -12.00 20.41
CA GLY A 443 0.56 -11.60 20.89
C GLY A 443 1.28 -10.55 20.04
N GLY A 444 0.78 -10.25 18.84
CA GLY A 444 1.19 -9.09 18.05
C GLY A 444 0.60 -7.79 18.60
N ALA A 445 1.21 -6.65 18.27
CA ALA A 445 0.83 -5.33 18.81
C ALA A 445 -0.45 -4.73 18.18
N LEU A 446 -1.42 -5.56 17.78
CA LEU A 446 -2.64 -5.12 17.12
C LEU A 446 -3.84 -5.33 18.04
N THR A 447 -4.71 -4.34 18.11
CA THR A 447 -6.03 -4.49 18.73
C THR A 447 -6.92 -5.47 17.95
N VAL A 448 -8.07 -5.83 18.52
CA VAL A 448 -9.14 -6.57 17.81
C VAL A 448 -9.64 -5.90 16.53
N ALA A 449 -9.35 -4.61 16.30
CA ALA A 449 -9.63 -3.90 15.05
C ALA A 449 -8.53 -4.08 13.97
N GLY A 450 -7.46 -4.83 14.25
CA GLY A 450 -6.36 -5.08 13.31
C GLY A 450 -5.33 -3.95 13.21
N VAL A 451 -5.29 -3.06 14.21
CA VAL A 451 -4.43 -1.87 14.25
C VAL A 451 -3.80 -1.69 15.63
N ASN A 452 -2.56 -1.21 15.67
CA ASN A 452 -1.88 -0.78 16.89
C ASN A 452 -2.54 0.52 17.41
N GLN A 453 -2.42 0.77 18.72
CA GLN A 453 -2.94 1.93 19.45
C GLN A 453 -2.06 2.22 20.68
N ASN A 454 -2.05 3.48 21.11
CA ASN A 454 -1.47 3.88 22.39
C ASN A 454 -2.49 3.78 23.53
N PHE A 455 -2.01 3.50 24.73
CA PHE A 455 -2.79 3.22 25.94
C PHE A 455 -2.14 3.84 27.19
N ASP A 456 -2.95 4.37 28.12
CA ASP A 456 -2.52 4.60 29.51
C ASP A 456 -2.89 3.36 30.34
N THR A 457 -1.89 2.52 30.60
CA THR A 457 -1.97 1.35 31.48
C THR A 457 -1.45 1.64 32.89
N GLY A 458 -1.18 2.90 33.24
CA GLY A 458 -0.71 3.31 34.56
C GLY A 458 0.74 2.92 34.90
N VAL A 459 1.51 2.38 33.93
CA VAL A 459 2.89 1.90 34.13
C VAL A 459 3.82 3.00 34.67
N GLU A 460 3.72 4.25 34.19
CA GLU A 460 4.52 5.37 34.70
C GLU A 460 4.26 5.71 36.20
N ASN A 461 3.22 5.12 36.80
CA ASN A 461 2.95 5.24 38.23
C ASN A 461 3.60 4.12 39.07
N MET A 462 4.26 3.16 38.44
CA MET A 462 5.11 2.15 39.09
C MET A 462 6.38 2.79 39.69
N LEU A 463 7.10 2.01 40.50
CA LEU A 463 8.37 2.46 41.09
C LEU A 463 9.51 2.40 40.06
N HIS A 464 9.70 3.48 39.31
CA HIS A 464 10.77 3.59 38.30
C HIS A 464 12.18 3.29 38.91
N PRO A 465 12.95 2.34 38.35
CA PRO A 465 14.23 1.88 38.94
C PRO A 465 15.28 2.96 39.20
N ALA A 466 15.35 4.02 38.39
CA ALA A 466 16.24 5.15 38.61
C ALA A 466 16.04 5.80 40.00
N THR A 467 14.82 5.76 40.53
CA THR A 467 14.48 6.23 41.88
C THR A 467 15.19 5.42 42.97
N LEU A 468 15.42 4.12 42.74
CA LEU A 468 16.15 3.24 43.65
C LEU A 468 17.66 3.57 43.68
N ALA A 469 18.22 3.96 42.53
CA ALA A 469 19.57 4.52 42.43
C ALA A 469 19.69 5.94 43.04
N GLY A 470 18.58 6.54 43.49
CA GLY A 470 18.53 7.89 44.06
C GLY A 470 18.59 9.01 43.03
N LEU A 471 18.38 8.68 41.74
CA LEU A 471 18.32 9.63 40.64
C LEU A 471 16.88 10.17 40.50
N SER A 472 16.77 11.43 40.09
CA SER A 472 15.48 12.10 39.84
C SER A 472 15.35 12.34 38.36
N LEU A 473 14.45 11.61 37.71
CA LEU A 473 14.18 11.76 36.28
C LEU A 473 12.97 12.66 36.02
N PRO A 474 12.90 13.31 34.85
CA PRO A 474 11.64 13.81 34.30
C PRO A 474 10.68 12.62 34.10
N ARG A 475 9.40 12.85 34.35
CA ARG A 475 8.34 11.86 34.11
C ARG A 475 8.09 11.70 32.60
N ASP A 476 7.93 10.47 32.16
CA ASP A 476 7.59 10.13 30.78
C ASP A 476 6.07 9.95 30.67
N ASP A 477 5.38 10.83 29.95
CA ASP A 477 3.95 10.67 29.64
C ASP A 477 3.76 10.25 28.17
N GLY A 478 4.76 9.61 27.56
CA GLY A 478 4.58 8.81 26.34
C GLY A 478 4.60 9.59 25.03
N PHE A 479 3.44 9.75 24.39
CA PHE A 479 3.30 10.30 23.04
C PHE A 479 3.30 11.82 22.98
N GLY A 480 4.10 12.37 22.06
CA GLY A 480 4.19 13.81 21.81
C GLY A 480 5.18 14.52 22.73
N THR A 481 5.23 15.86 22.62
CA THR A 481 6.35 16.66 23.15
C THR A 481 5.95 17.70 24.19
N GLN A 482 4.65 17.81 24.51
CA GLN A 482 4.12 18.85 25.37
C GLN A 482 4.29 18.49 26.85
N LEU A 483 4.50 19.53 27.67
CA LEU A 483 4.44 19.39 29.13
C LEU A 483 2.99 19.16 29.56
N ASN A 484 2.71 18.02 30.18
CA ASN A 484 1.40 17.71 30.74
C ASN A 484 1.25 18.44 32.08
N GLU A 485 0.38 19.47 32.13
CA GLU A 485 0.20 20.33 33.31
C GLU A 485 -0.28 19.58 34.57
N ASN A 486 -0.84 18.37 34.42
CA ASN A 486 -1.37 17.59 35.54
C ASN A 486 -0.30 16.74 36.25
N THR A 487 0.67 16.26 35.48
CA THR A 487 1.70 15.29 35.91
C THR A 487 3.09 15.92 36.04
N GLY A 488 3.39 16.93 35.22
CA GLY A 488 4.71 17.54 35.07
C GLY A 488 5.67 16.75 34.16
N GLY A 489 5.19 15.70 33.49
CA GLY A 489 5.95 14.94 32.48
C GLY A 489 5.72 15.42 31.05
N PHE A 490 6.31 14.72 30.08
CA PHE A 490 6.20 15.04 28.66
C PHE A 490 5.41 13.99 27.89
N GLY A 491 4.35 14.41 27.21
CA GLY A 491 3.44 13.56 26.43
C GLY A 491 1.97 13.68 26.85
N ASP A 492 1.08 12.88 26.25
CA ASP A 492 -0.37 12.90 26.52
C ASP A 492 -0.84 11.93 27.62
N GLY A 493 0.05 11.06 28.10
CA GLY A 493 -0.17 9.99 29.06
C GLY A 493 -0.15 8.58 28.45
N THR A 494 -0.07 8.44 27.13
CA THR A 494 -0.28 7.16 26.44
C THR A 494 0.98 6.57 25.82
N PHE A 495 1.14 5.26 25.95
CA PHE A 495 2.26 4.47 25.43
C PHE A 495 1.79 3.44 24.41
N ASN A 496 2.60 3.21 23.38
CA ASN A 496 2.31 2.33 22.25
C ASN A 496 2.28 0.86 22.66
N THR A 497 1.44 0.07 21.99
CA THR A 497 1.47 -1.39 22.17
C THR A 497 2.70 -1.96 21.46
N VAL A 498 3.38 -2.91 22.10
CA VAL A 498 4.50 -3.68 21.52
C VAL A 498 4.14 -5.15 21.33
N SER A 499 4.92 -5.86 20.50
CA SER A 499 4.84 -7.32 20.36
C SER A 499 5.24 -7.98 21.69
N ILE A 500 4.53 -9.04 22.07
CA ILE A 500 4.89 -9.88 23.23
C ILE A 500 5.26 -11.32 22.83
N ILE A 501 5.23 -11.63 21.53
CA ILE A 501 6.10 -12.67 20.95
C ILE A 501 7.54 -12.11 20.96
N GLU A 502 8.52 -12.94 21.34
CA GLU A 502 9.92 -12.58 21.65
C GLU A 502 10.04 -11.47 22.70
N ALA A 503 9.40 -11.71 23.86
CA ALA A 503 9.44 -10.80 24.99
C ALA A 503 9.77 -11.48 26.34
N ALA A 504 9.61 -12.80 26.46
CA ALA A 504 9.86 -13.51 27.72
C ALA A 504 11.36 -13.59 28.07
N ASP A 505 12.25 -13.46 27.09
CA ASP A 505 13.71 -13.31 27.27
C ASP A 505 14.15 -11.84 27.47
N THR A 506 13.50 -10.87 26.80
CA THR A 506 13.86 -9.42 26.85
C THR A 506 13.55 -8.68 28.17
N ALA A 507 13.78 -9.31 29.33
CA ALA A 507 13.71 -8.63 30.62
C ALA A 507 14.83 -7.57 30.78
N PRO A 508 14.61 -6.44 31.47
CA PRO A 508 13.41 -6.03 32.20
C PRO A 508 12.32 -5.43 31.28
N TYR A 509 11.12 -5.21 31.84
CA TYR A 509 9.91 -4.92 31.08
C TYR A 509 9.42 -3.47 31.19
N PHE A 510 8.61 -3.08 30.20
CA PHE A 510 8.04 -1.75 29.95
C PHE A 510 9.05 -0.69 29.49
N HIS A 511 8.52 0.48 29.08
CA HIS A 511 9.30 1.60 28.53
C HIS A 511 10.38 2.13 29.47
N HIS A 512 10.29 1.89 30.77
CA HIS A 512 11.27 2.32 31.78
C HIS A 512 11.95 1.15 32.53
N ASN A 513 11.88 -0.09 32.00
CA ASN A 513 12.48 -1.30 32.60
C ASN A 513 12.11 -1.54 34.08
N GLY A 514 10.84 -1.25 34.44
CA GLY A 514 10.39 -1.16 35.83
C GLY A 514 9.92 -2.47 36.47
N ALA A 515 9.61 -3.48 35.66
CA ALA A 515 9.37 -4.83 36.12
C ALA A 515 10.62 -5.69 35.81
N THR A 516 11.18 -6.33 36.81
CA THR A 516 12.43 -7.11 36.68
C THR A 516 12.22 -8.55 36.22
N THR A 517 10.98 -9.04 36.29
CA THR A 517 10.57 -10.38 35.87
C THR A 517 9.29 -10.31 35.06
N LEU A 518 9.02 -11.36 34.28
CA LEU A 518 7.77 -11.50 33.52
C LEU A 518 6.56 -11.51 34.47
N GLU A 519 6.73 -12.11 35.65
CA GLU A 519 5.77 -12.14 36.74
C GLU A 519 5.49 -10.75 37.31
N ASP A 520 6.50 -9.90 37.51
CA ASP A 520 6.30 -8.49 37.91
C ASP A 520 5.49 -7.73 36.85
N ALA A 521 5.79 -7.96 35.57
CA ALA A 521 5.15 -7.30 34.44
C ALA A 521 3.67 -7.71 34.28
N ILE A 522 3.37 -9.00 34.42
CA ILE A 522 1.99 -9.51 34.42
C ILE A 522 1.24 -9.04 35.67
N SER A 523 1.88 -9.06 36.84
CA SER A 523 1.28 -8.62 38.11
C SER A 523 0.82 -7.15 38.09
N HIS A 524 1.47 -6.30 37.28
CA HIS A 524 1.03 -4.91 37.08
C HIS A 524 -0.44 -4.81 36.63
N TYR A 525 -0.93 -5.72 35.79
CA TYR A 525 -2.32 -5.68 35.32
C TYR A 525 -3.36 -6.05 36.39
N GLY A 526 -2.93 -6.57 37.55
CA GLY A 526 -3.75 -6.74 38.76
C GLY A 526 -3.58 -5.61 39.81
N SER A 527 -2.84 -4.54 39.50
CA SER A 527 -2.41 -3.54 40.49
C SER A 527 -3.40 -2.38 40.70
N PRO A 528 -3.30 -1.65 41.83
CA PRO A 528 -3.91 -0.34 42.01
C PRO A 528 -3.52 0.69 40.93
N GLU A 529 -2.29 0.60 40.43
CA GLU A 529 -1.72 1.50 39.43
C GLU A 529 -2.38 1.28 38.05
N PHE A 530 -2.56 0.02 37.62
CA PHE A 530 -3.32 -0.31 36.42
C PHE A 530 -4.82 -0.04 36.60
N THR A 531 -5.44 -0.52 37.67
CA THR A 531 -6.89 -0.32 37.89
C THR A 531 -7.28 1.15 38.07
N GLY A 532 -6.35 2.01 38.48
CA GLY A 532 -6.50 3.47 38.53
C GLY A 532 -6.24 4.22 37.21
N SER A 533 -5.66 3.57 36.20
CA SER A 533 -5.37 4.14 34.86
C SER A 533 -6.64 4.33 34.03
N ILE A 534 -6.52 5.07 32.92
CA ILE A 534 -7.61 5.25 31.95
C ILE A 534 -8.09 3.89 31.42
N GLU A 535 -7.17 2.99 31.07
CA GLU A 535 -7.52 1.71 30.44
C GLU A 535 -8.01 0.67 31.44
N GLY A 536 -7.46 0.65 32.66
CA GLY A 536 -8.02 -0.16 33.75
C GLY A 536 -9.47 0.23 34.06
N GLN A 537 -9.76 1.53 34.17
CA GLN A 537 -11.12 2.02 34.32
C GLN A 537 -12.01 1.68 33.10
N ARG A 538 -11.47 1.76 31.87
CA ARG A 538 -12.21 1.39 30.65
C ARG A 538 -12.60 -0.09 30.64
N LEU A 539 -11.70 -1.01 30.99
CA LEU A 539 -11.99 -2.45 31.02
C LEU A 539 -12.95 -2.83 32.16
N ILE A 540 -12.84 -2.21 33.33
CA ILE A 540 -13.79 -2.38 34.44
C ILE A 540 -15.20 -1.92 34.04
N LEU A 541 -15.32 -0.79 33.32
CA LEU A 541 -16.61 -0.27 32.82
C LEU A 541 -17.21 -1.08 31.67
N GLN A 542 -16.43 -1.94 31.01
CA GLN A 542 -16.91 -2.86 29.98
C GLN A 542 -17.43 -4.18 30.56
N ASP A 543 -17.06 -4.54 31.78
CA ASP A 543 -17.67 -5.67 32.51
C ASP A 543 -19.07 -5.30 33.03
N SER A 544 -20.02 -6.24 32.89
CA SER A 544 -21.40 -6.11 33.39
C SER A 544 -21.49 -6.17 34.92
N GLY A 545 -20.44 -6.62 35.62
CA GLY A 545 -20.33 -6.64 37.07
C GLY A 545 -19.53 -5.47 37.68
N GLY A 546 -18.69 -4.79 36.90
CA GLY A 546 -17.74 -3.77 37.38
C GLY A 546 -16.71 -4.33 38.35
N GLN A 547 -16.16 -5.52 38.07
CA GLN A 547 -15.19 -6.21 38.94
C GLN A 547 -13.76 -6.16 38.40
N GLU A 548 -12.79 -6.49 39.26
CA GLU A 548 -11.36 -6.57 38.93
C GLU A 548 -11.07 -7.77 37.99
N MET A 549 -9.89 -7.80 37.37
CA MET A 549 -9.48 -8.88 36.45
C MET A 549 -8.83 -10.05 37.20
N ASP A 550 -9.05 -11.29 36.74
CA ASP A 550 -8.44 -12.49 37.31
C ASP A 550 -7.11 -12.79 36.60
N VAL A 551 -6.02 -12.27 37.17
CA VAL A 551 -4.67 -12.37 36.62
C VAL A 551 -3.95 -13.55 37.27
N GLU A 552 -4.13 -14.77 36.72
CA GLU A 552 -3.35 -15.95 37.11
C GLU A 552 -1.91 -15.82 36.57
N VAL A 553 -1.07 -15.07 37.29
CA VAL A 553 0.31 -14.69 36.90
C VAL A 553 1.12 -15.88 36.38
N ASP A 554 1.24 -16.94 37.16
CA ASP A 554 2.05 -18.13 36.83
C ASP A 554 1.61 -18.79 35.52
N ALA A 555 0.30 -18.85 35.24
CA ALA A 555 -0.25 -19.46 34.03
C ALA A 555 -0.01 -18.58 32.80
N LEU A 556 -0.21 -17.26 32.92
CA LEU A 556 0.10 -16.29 31.87
C LEU A 556 1.62 -16.25 31.57
N ALA A 557 2.46 -16.33 32.60
CA ALA A 557 3.92 -16.36 32.45
C ALA A 557 4.37 -17.65 31.74
N ALA A 558 3.81 -18.81 32.12
CA ALA A 558 4.05 -20.08 31.42
C ALA A 558 3.62 -20.02 29.94
N PHE A 559 2.45 -19.43 29.65
CA PHE A 559 2.00 -19.24 28.26
C PHE A 559 2.97 -18.39 27.45
N LEU A 560 3.37 -17.22 27.97
CA LEU A 560 4.29 -16.32 27.28
C LEU A 560 5.67 -16.94 27.06
N ARG A 561 6.19 -17.74 28.01
CA ARG A 561 7.45 -18.50 27.85
C ARG A 561 7.36 -19.58 26.77
N VAL A 562 6.24 -20.31 26.67
CA VAL A 562 6.07 -21.33 25.62
C VAL A 562 5.95 -20.71 24.23
N ILE A 563 5.21 -19.61 24.05
CA ILE A 563 5.14 -18.97 22.72
C ILE A 563 6.44 -18.27 22.31
N ASN A 564 7.25 -17.83 23.26
CA ASN A 564 8.62 -17.34 23.00
C ASN A 564 9.48 -18.48 22.45
N ALA A 565 9.60 -19.60 23.17
CA ALA A 565 10.32 -20.77 22.72
C ALA A 565 9.83 -21.28 21.33
N LEU A 566 8.53 -21.16 21.03
CA LEU A 566 7.97 -21.52 19.72
C LEU A 566 8.35 -20.54 18.57
N ASP A 567 8.51 -19.25 18.83
CA ASP A 567 8.97 -18.28 17.81
C ASP A 567 10.50 -18.27 17.68
N ASN A 568 11.23 -18.52 18.78
CA ASN A 568 12.66 -18.84 18.78
C ASN A 568 12.93 -20.08 17.91
N ILE A 569 12.20 -21.19 18.11
CA ILE A 569 12.31 -22.40 17.26
C ILE A 569 12.03 -22.07 15.79
N ARG A 570 11.03 -21.22 15.50
CA ARG A 570 10.74 -20.75 14.13
C ARG A 570 11.90 -19.92 13.54
N ALA A 571 12.64 -19.16 14.35
CA ALA A 571 13.81 -18.40 13.90
C ALA A 571 15.00 -19.33 13.63
N VAL A 572 15.25 -20.28 14.54
CA VAL A 572 16.22 -21.37 14.39
C VAL A 572 15.97 -22.13 13.09
N ASP A 573 14.75 -22.61 12.83
CA ASP A 573 14.40 -23.37 11.63
C ASP A 573 14.70 -22.58 10.33
N ASP A 574 14.38 -21.28 10.30
CA ASP A 574 14.68 -20.40 9.16
C ASP A 574 16.19 -20.20 8.95
N PHE A 575 16.93 -19.92 10.03
CA PHE A 575 18.39 -19.78 9.99
C PHE A 575 19.09 -21.09 9.59
N LEU A 576 18.54 -22.25 9.99
CA LEU A 576 19.04 -23.57 9.62
C LEU A 576 18.85 -23.86 8.13
N ASP A 577 17.63 -23.73 7.59
CA ASP A 577 17.37 -23.95 6.16
C ASP A 577 18.17 -22.98 5.28
N ARG A 578 18.27 -21.71 5.71
CA ARG A 578 19.05 -20.68 5.00
C ARG A 578 20.56 -20.81 5.16
N SER A 579 21.06 -21.75 5.99
CA SER A 579 22.48 -22.06 6.15
C SER A 579 23.02 -23.15 5.21
N LYS A 580 22.15 -23.84 4.45
CA LYS A 580 22.46 -25.02 3.63
C LYS A 580 23.25 -24.70 2.34
N PHE A 581 23.31 -25.65 1.40
CA PHE A 581 24.08 -25.58 0.16
C PHE A 581 23.84 -24.29 -0.66
N GLY A 582 24.90 -23.73 -1.24
CA GLY A 582 24.86 -22.53 -2.10
C GLY A 582 25.12 -21.21 -1.38
N VAL A 583 25.32 -21.24 -0.06
CA VAL A 583 25.60 -20.08 0.81
C VAL A 583 27.08 -20.05 1.18
N THR A 584 27.66 -18.87 1.43
CA THR A 584 29.08 -18.77 1.84
C THR A 584 29.30 -19.37 3.23
N VAL A 585 30.53 -19.84 3.51
CA VAL A 585 30.89 -20.35 4.85
C VAL A 585 30.72 -19.26 5.91
N ALA A 586 31.00 -17.98 5.58
CA ALA A 586 30.84 -16.87 6.51
C ALA A 586 29.36 -16.62 6.87
N ASP A 587 28.49 -16.53 5.87
CA ASP A 587 27.05 -16.28 6.10
C ASP A 587 26.38 -17.47 6.78
N SER A 588 26.75 -18.69 6.39
CA SER A 588 26.31 -19.91 7.07
C SER A 588 26.73 -19.93 8.53
N HIS A 589 28.00 -19.63 8.86
CA HIS A 589 28.42 -19.57 10.26
C HIS A 589 27.70 -18.45 11.02
N LYS A 590 27.47 -17.30 10.39
CA LYS A 590 26.72 -16.17 10.97
C LYS A 590 25.29 -16.58 11.36
N LEU A 591 24.53 -17.18 10.44
CA LEU A 591 23.19 -17.69 10.72
C LEU A 591 23.18 -18.82 11.75
N LEU A 592 24.10 -19.79 11.66
CA LEU A 592 24.20 -20.87 12.64
C LEU A 592 24.58 -20.40 14.05
N ASN A 593 25.27 -19.26 14.22
CA ASN A 593 25.52 -18.70 15.55
C ASN A 593 24.30 -17.97 16.13
N LEU A 594 23.43 -17.38 15.29
CA LEU A 594 22.16 -16.82 15.76
C LEU A 594 21.18 -17.93 16.15
N ALA A 595 21.10 -19.00 15.36
CA ALA A 595 20.40 -20.23 15.73
C ALA A 595 20.93 -20.90 17.02
N LEU A 596 22.12 -20.52 17.53
CA LEU A 596 22.59 -20.93 18.86
C LEU A 596 22.19 -19.97 19.98
N ALA A 597 21.96 -18.69 19.69
CA ALA A 597 21.42 -17.71 20.62
C ALA A 597 19.92 -17.96 20.86
N ASP A 598 19.13 -18.02 19.79
CA ASP A 598 17.69 -18.34 19.84
C ASP A 598 17.40 -19.66 20.59
N LEU A 599 18.28 -20.67 20.46
CA LEU A 599 18.19 -21.93 21.22
C LEU A 599 18.58 -21.80 22.70
N ASP A 600 19.49 -20.89 23.05
CA ASP A 600 19.80 -20.60 24.46
C ASP A 600 18.68 -19.80 25.11
N ASP A 601 18.12 -18.81 24.41
CA ASP A 601 16.95 -18.04 24.86
C ASP A 601 15.74 -18.96 25.09
N ALA A 602 15.40 -19.81 24.11
CA ALA A 602 14.33 -20.80 24.23
C ALA A 602 14.52 -21.76 25.42
N VAL A 603 15.77 -22.17 25.68
CA VAL A 603 16.12 -23.02 26.82
C VAL A 603 16.05 -22.24 28.13
N GLU A 604 16.49 -20.98 28.18
CA GLU A 604 16.40 -20.16 29.39
C GLU A 604 14.94 -19.88 29.78
N VAL A 605 14.11 -19.38 28.86
CA VAL A 605 12.70 -19.02 29.17
C VAL A 605 11.89 -20.23 29.64
N LEU A 606 12.15 -21.44 29.13
CA LEU A 606 11.48 -22.66 29.61
C LEU A 606 11.98 -23.08 31.00
N ASN A 607 13.29 -23.06 31.24
CA ASN A 607 13.87 -23.41 32.54
C ASN A 607 13.46 -22.43 33.68
N GLN A 608 13.11 -21.17 33.37
CA GLN A 608 12.57 -20.22 34.35
C GLN A 608 11.26 -20.69 35.02
N SER A 609 10.58 -21.72 34.51
CA SER A 609 9.32 -22.23 35.07
C SER A 609 9.18 -23.76 35.07
N GLU A 610 10.30 -24.49 35.05
CA GLU A 610 10.34 -25.96 35.00
C GLU A 610 9.53 -26.55 33.81
N LEU A 611 9.42 -25.79 32.70
CA LEU A 611 8.62 -26.15 31.52
C LEU A 611 9.39 -27.09 30.60
N HIS A 612 8.74 -28.17 30.16
CA HIS A 612 9.27 -29.10 29.15
C HIS A 612 10.64 -29.74 29.47
N GLU A 613 11.02 -29.83 30.75
CA GLU A 613 12.31 -30.41 31.18
C GLU A 613 12.50 -31.88 30.76
N GLU A 614 11.42 -32.68 30.73
CA GLU A 614 11.49 -34.12 30.40
C GLU A 614 11.24 -34.43 28.91
N ASP A 615 10.79 -33.46 28.09
CA ASP A 615 10.44 -33.67 26.68
C ASP A 615 11.04 -32.63 25.71
N GLY A 616 10.62 -31.37 25.74
CA GLY A 616 11.04 -30.35 24.77
C GLY A 616 12.48 -29.84 24.95
N VAL A 617 12.87 -29.50 26.19
CA VAL A 617 14.20 -28.95 26.50
C VAL A 617 15.36 -29.92 26.14
N PRO A 618 15.26 -31.24 26.37
CA PRO A 618 16.26 -32.21 25.89
C PRO A 618 16.51 -32.18 24.38
N HIS A 619 15.46 -31.97 23.57
CA HIS A 619 15.58 -31.87 22.11
C HIS A 619 16.27 -30.56 21.69
N LEU A 620 15.98 -29.43 22.34
CA LEU A 620 16.70 -28.16 22.11
C LEU A 620 18.21 -28.30 22.40
N PHE A 621 18.58 -29.02 23.46
CA PHE A 621 19.99 -29.28 23.76
C PHE A 621 20.70 -30.15 22.70
N GLU A 622 20.04 -31.17 22.15
CA GLU A 622 20.65 -31.98 21.07
C GLU A 622 20.75 -31.18 19.76
N ALA A 623 19.72 -30.39 19.40
CA ALA A 623 19.79 -29.44 18.29
C ALA A 623 21.00 -28.50 18.44
N LYS A 624 21.23 -27.95 19.64
CA LYS A 624 22.38 -27.09 19.93
C LYS A 624 23.73 -27.80 19.73
N LEU A 625 23.83 -29.08 20.08
CA LEU A 625 25.04 -29.89 19.87
C LEU A 625 25.27 -30.22 18.38
N LEU A 626 24.21 -30.47 17.62
CA LEU A 626 24.24 -30.70 16.19
C LEU A 626 24.66 -29.45 15.41
N ILE A 627 24.14 -28.28 15.77
CA ILE A 627 24.52 -26.98 15.18
C ILE A 627 25.99 -26.63 15.48
N ASN A 628 26.43 -26.80 16.73
CA ASN A 628 27.85 -26.66 17.08
C ASN A 628 28.75 -27.61 16.27
N SER A 629 28.26 -28.81 15.96
CA SER A 629 28.96 -29.76 15.09
C SER A 629 28.98 -29.30 13.62
N ALA A 630 27.87 -28.74 13.12
CA ALA A 630 27.75 -28.22 11.76
C ALA A 630 28.71 -27.04 11.50
N ILE A 631 28.83 -26.10 12.44
CA ILE A 631 29.81 -24.99 12.40
C ILE A 631 31.27 -25.50 12.33
N ASN A 632 31.54 -26.72 12.77
CA ASN A 632 32.87 -27.35 12.79
C ASN A 632 33.04 -28.47 11.74
N ALA A 633 32.07 -28.66 10.84
CA ALA A 633 32.08 -29.72 9.83
C ALA A 633 33.22 -29.54 8.82
N ALA A 634 33.78 -30.66 8.33
CA ALA A 634 34.88 -30.65 7.37
C ALA A 634 34.41 -30.52 5.92
N THR A 635 33.10 -30.68 5.64
CA THR A 635 32.51 -30.54 4.30
C THR A 635 31.11 -29.94 4.36
N VAL A 636 30.67 -29.30 3.27
CA VAL A 636 29.31 -28.77 3.12
C VAL A 636 28.24 -29.87 3.27
N THR A 637 28.48 -31.08 2.75
CA THR A 637 27.53 -32.20 2.91
C THR A 637 27.41 -32.63 4.37
N GLU A 638 28.53 -32.76 5.10
CA GLU A 638 28.52 -33.09 6.54
C GLU A 638 27.85 -32.01 7.38
N ARG A 639 28.04 -30.72 7.03
CA ARG A 639 27.31 -29.60 7.64
C ARG A 639 25.81 -29.71 7.39
N ASP A 640 25.40 -29.90 6.13
CA ASP A 640 23.99 -29.93 5.74
C ASP A 640 23.27 -31.17 6.31
N ASP A 641 23.94 -32.34 6.36
CA ASP A 641 23.47 -33.56 7.04
C ASP A 641 23.24 -33.30 8.55
N LEU A 642 24.11 -32.51 9.21
CA LEU A 642 23.96 -32.12 10.62
C LEU A 642 22.86 -31.07 10.85
N ILE A 643 22.62 -30.19 9.88
CA ILE A 643 21.50 -29.23 9.90
C ILE A 643 20.16 -29.97 9.75
N ASP A 644 20.06 -30.96 8.87
CA ASP A 644 18.84 -31.79 8.71
C ASP A 644 18.53 -32.61 9.99
N LEU A 645 19.57 -33.02 10.73
CA LEU A 645 19.40 -33.60 12.06
C LEU A 645 18.94 -32.56 13.10
N ALA A 646 19.52 -31.35 13.11
CA ALA A 646 19.11 -30.29 14.03
C ALA A 646 17.62 -29.89 13.81
N LEU A 647 17.18 -29.79 12.55
CA LEU A 647 15.77 -29.57 12.16
C LEU A 647 14.84 -30.72 12.59
N THR A 648 15.36 -31.94 12.75
CA THR A 648 14.58 -33.06 13.28
C THR A 648 14.36 -32.92 14.79
N GLU A 649 15.37 -32.43 15.52
CA GLU A 649 15.28 -32.19 16.96
C GLU A 649 14.47 -30.93 17.29
N THR A 650 14.57 -29.83 16.52
CA THR A 650 13.70 -28.64 16.72
C THR A 650 12.23 -28.95 16.45
N ALA A 651 11.93 -29.73 15.42
CA ALA A 651 10.58 -30.24 15.16
C ALA A 651 10.06 -31.11 16.32
N ALA A 652 10.92 -31.96 16.92
CA ALA A 652 10.55 -32.77 18.08
C ALA A 652 10.30 -31.91 19.33
N ALA A 653 11.12 -30.89 19.58
CA ALA A 653 10.92 -29.92 20.66
C ALA A 653 9.58 -29.17 20.49
N LYS A 654 9.27 -28.73 19.26
CA LYS A 654 8.00 -28.08 18.92
C LYS A 654 6.80 -28.99 19.19
N SER A 655 6.83 -30.24 18.72
CA SER A 655 5.78 -31.24 18.99
C SER A 655 5.65 -31.64 20.47
N ALA A 656 6.62 -31.30 21.33
CA ALA A 656 6.49 -31.46 22.77
C ALA A 656 5.73 -30.29 23.44
N MET A 657 5.75 -29.09 22.85
CA MET A 657 5.17 -27.84 23.42
C MET A 657 3.76 -27.51 22.90
N VAL A 658 3.51 -27.73 21.61
CA VAL A 658 2.19 -27.55 20.99
C VAL A 658 1.61 -28.92 20.64
N VAL A 659 0.30 -29.09 20.84
CA VAL A 659 -0.41 -30.31 20.43
C VAL A 659 -0.43 -30.37 18.91
N ASP A 660 0.54 -31.08 18.34
CA ASP A 660 0.49 -31.51 16.95
C ASP A 660 -0.79 -32.33 16.73
N SER A 661 -1.71 -31.81 15.93
CA SER A 661 -2.94 -32.48 15.50
C SER A 661 -2.69 -33.70 14.59
N GLY A 662 -1.43 -34.03 14.37
CA GLY A 662 -0.91 -34.49 13.09
C GLY A 662 -0.70 -33.29 12.17
N PRO A 663 0.27 -33.38 11.21
CA PRO A 663 0.36 -32.41 10.14
C PRO A 663 -1.00 -32.32 9.46
N ASP A 664 -1.49 -31.12 9.21
CA ASP A 664 -2.81 -31.00 8.59
C ASP A 664 -2.79 -31.68 7.22
N THR A 665 -3.87 -32.39 6.92
CA THR A 665 -4.10 -33.05 5.63
C THR A 665 -5.44 -32.63 5.03
N THR A 666 -6.09 -31.64 5.64
CA THR A 666 -7.27 -30.98 5.14
C THR A 666 -6.83 -30.05 4.01
N ASN A 667 -7.43 -30.20 2.84
CA ASN A 667 -7.21 -29.27 1.76
C ASN A 667 -8.09 -28.03 1.99
N PRO A 668 -7.56 -26.80 1.82
CA PRO A 668 -8.33 -25.58 2.01
C PRO A 668 -9.58 -25.55 1.13
N SER A 669 -10.69 -25.04 1.66
CA SER A 669 -11.84 -24.73 0.83
C SER A 669 -11.56 -23.46 0.03
N VAL A 670 -11.93 -23.43 -1.26
CA VAL A 670 -11.71 -22.26 -2.14
C VAL A 670 -12.76 -22.19 -3.24
N THR A 671 -13.38 -21.02 -3.40
CA THR A 671 -14.37 -20.74 -4.44
C THR A 671 -14.17 -19.35 -5.03
N ILE A 672 -14.33 -19.22 -6.35
CA ILE A 672 -14.32 -17.92 -7.03
C ILE A 672 -15.74 -17.36 -6.99
N VAL A 673 -15.90 -16.24 -6.27
CA VAL A 673 -17.19 -15.55 -6.07
C VAL A 673 -17.45 -14.56 -7.22
N SER A 674 -16.39 -13.92 -7.73
CA SER A 674 -16.40 -13.05 -8.90
C SER A 674 -15.11 -13.27 -9.70
N PRO A 675 -15.12 -13.15 -11.05
CA PRO A 675 -16.29 -13.03 -11.91
C PRO A 675 -17.08 -14.35 -12.01
N ALA A 676 -18.37 -14.25 -12.33
CA ALA A 676 -19.24 -15.42 -12.44
C ALA A 676 -18.85 -16.35 -13.62
N PRO A 677 -19.07 -17.67 -13.51
CA PRO A 677 -18.83 -18.61 -14.61
C PRO A 677 -19.56 -18.23 -15.90
N ASP A 678 -18.88 -18.44 -17.03
CA ASP A 678 -19.31 -18.15 -18.40
C ASP A 678 -19.67 -16.66 -18.66
N SER A 679 -19.33 -15.75 -17.74
CA SER A 679 -19.54 -14.31 -17.92
C SER A 679 -18.61 -13.71 -18.99
N SER A 680 -19.02 -12.58 -19.57
CA SER A 680 -18.14 -11.76 -20.42
C SER A 680 -17.51 -10.65 -19.59
N VAL A 681 -16.21 -10.44 -19.76
CA VAL A 681 -15.40 -9.51 -18.96
C VAL A 681 -14.56 -8.60 -19.86
N THR A 682 -14.40 -7.35 -19.46
CA THR A 682 -13.67 -6.33 -20.22
C THR A 682 -13.14 -5.23 -19.31
N GLY A 683 -11.98 -4.65 -19.65
CA GLY A 683 -11.29 -3.66 -18.84
C GLY A 683 -10.68 -4.26 -17.56
N ILE A 684 -10.84 -3.56 -16.44
CA ILE A 684 -10.34 -3.98 -15.13
C ILE A 684 -11.41 -4.80 -14.40
N VAL A 685 -11.04 -5.98 -13.92
CA VAL A 685 -11.91 -6.96 -13.26
C VAL A 685 -11.34 -7.33 -11.90
N THR A 686 -12.13 -7.22 -10.83
CA THR A 686 -11.75 -7.79 -9.53
C THR A 686 -12.22 -9.24 -9.44
N ILE A 687 -11.26 -10.15 -9.29
CA ILE A 687 -11.49 -11.55 -8.96
C ILE A 687 -11.59 -11.63 -7.44
N THR A 688 -12.73 -12.07 -6.92
CA THR A 688 -12.97 -12.18 -5.46
C THR A 688 -13.14 -13.64 -5.06
N VAL A 689 -12.48 -14.05 -3.99
CA VAL A 689 -12.34 -15.46 -3.58
C VAL A 689 -12.81 -15.63 -2.15
N ASP A 690 -13.70 -16.60 -1.93
CA ASP A 690 -14.02 -17.11 -0.61
C ASP A 690 -13.17 -18.37 -0.40
N ALA A 691 -12.23 -18.30 0.54
CA ALA A 691 -11.33 -19.37 0.91
C ALA A 691 -11.20 -19.48 2.43
N SER A 692 -11.30 -20.70 2.96
CA SER A 692 -11.19 -20.96 4.39
C SER A 692 -10.67 -22.36 4.67
N ASP A 693 -9.93 -22.49 5.78
CA ASP A 693 -9.36 -23.75 6.25
C ASP A 693 -9.25 -23.74 7.79
N ASN A 694 -9.13 -24.90 8.43
CA ASN A 694 -8.97 -25.01 9.88
C ASN A 694 -7.56 -24.69 10.41
N ALA A 695 -6.51 -24.81 9.59
CA ALA A 695 -5.18 -24.23 9.86
C ALA A 695 -5.11 -22.74 9.45
N GLY A 696 -6.13 -22.24 8.75
CA GLY A 696 -6.14 -20.90 8.15
C GLY A 696 -5.38 -20.85 6.82
N ILE A 697 -5.72 -19.85 5.99
CA ILE A 697 -5.11 -19.66 4.67
C ILE A 697 -3.84 -18.81 4.80
N ASP A 698 -2.72 -19.32 4.28
CA ASP A 698 -1.44 -18.62 4.18
C ASP A 698 -1.36 -17.75 2.92
N THR A 699 -1.71 -18.34 1.77
CA THR A 699 -1.62 -17.68 0.45
C THR A 699 -2.76 -18.13 -0.48
N VAL A 700 -3.28 -17.20 -1.29
CA VAL A 700 -4.17 -17.47 -2.43
C VAL A 700 -3.47 -16.99 -3.71
N ILE A 701 -3.12 -17.91 -4.60
CA ILE A 701 -2.41 -17.65 -5.85
C ILE A 701 -3.43 -17.53 -7.00
N PHE A 702 -3.31 -16.49 -7.81
CA PHE A 702 -4.23 -16.17 -8.91
C PHE A 702 -3.53 -16.34 -10.27
N THR A 703 -4.13 -17.13 -11.16
CA THR A 703 -3.60 -17.39 -12.51
C THR A 703 -4.69 -17.22 -13.58
N ILE A 704 -4.28 -16.75 -14.76
CA ILE A 704 -5.11 -16.60 -15.96
C ILE A 704 -4.42 -17.39 -17.09
N ASN A 705 -5.06 -18.44 -17.62
CA ASN A 705 -4.48 -19.30 -18.64
C ASN A 705 -3.05 -19.77 -18.28
N GLU A 706 -2.88 -20.37 -17.09
CA GLU A 706 -1.60 -20.80 -16.50
C GLU A 706 -0.59 -19.67 -16.18
N THR A 707 -0.89 -18.40 -16.50
CA THR A 707 -0.03 -17.24 -16.20
C THR A 707 -0.40 -16.64 -14.85
N GLU A 708 0.52 -16.61 -13.90
CA GLU A 708 0.30 -15.98 -12.59
C GLU A 708 0.15 -14.45 -12.72
N ILE A 709 -0.88 -13.90 -12.07
CA ILE A 709 -1.18 -12.45 -12.02
C ILE A 709 -0.99 -11.87 -10.60
N GLY A 710 -0.72 -12.71 -9.60
CA GLY A 710 -0.38 -12.30 -8.26
C GLY A 710 -0.85 -13.29 -7.19
N GLN A 711 -0.58 -12.92 -5.93
CA GLN A 711 -0.87 -13.72 -4.74
C GLN A 711 -1.49 -12.82 -3.67
N ASP A 712 -2.30 -13.39 -2.77
CA ASP A 712 -2.88 -12.69 -1.64
C ASP A 712 -2.77 -13.46 -0.33
N PHE A 713 -2.50 -12.74 0.76
CA PHE A 713 -2.01 -13.28 2.04
C PHE A 713 -2.90 -12.87 3.23
N SER A 714 -4.07 -12.30 2.97
CA SER A 714 -5.04 -11.90 4.00
C SER A 714 -6.45 -11.76 3.43
N ALA A 715 -7.45 -12.33 4.10
CA ALA A 715 -8.85 -12.17 3.70
C ALA A 715 -9.35 -10.70 3.86
N PRO A 716 -10.29 -10.21 3.03
CA PRO A 716 -10.91 -10.90 1.88
C PRO A 716 -9.94 -11.09 0.73
N PHE A 717 -9.92 -12.29 0.15
CA PHE A 717 -8.92 -12.64 -0.88
C PHE A 717 -9.35 -12.11 -2.25
N GLU A 718 -8.64 -11.12 -2.77
CA GLU A 718 -9.01 -10.43 -4.00
C GLU A 718 -7.81 -10.14 -4.91
N LYS A 719 -8.02 -10.19 -6.24
CA LYS A 719 -7.01 -9.74 -7.20
C LYS A 719 -7.60 -8.97 -8.36
N VAL A 720 -7.00 -7.81 -8.63
CA VAL A 720 -7.29 -6.98 -9.79
C VAL A 720 -6.62 -7.58 -11.03
N TRP A 721 -7.40 -7.74 -12.10
CA TRP A 721 -6.99 -8.29 -13.39
C TRP A 721 -7.35 -7.34 -14.53
N ASP A 722 -6.36 -6.87 -15.28
CA ASP A 722 -6.58 -6.15 -16.54
C ASP A 722 -6.73 -7.13 -17.71
N THR A 723 -7.93 -7.20 -18.29
CA THR A 723 -8.22 -8.08 -19.42
C THR A 723 -7.58 -7.60 -20.73
N ALA A 724 -7.13 -6.35 -20.83
CA ALA A 724 -6.44 -5.83 -22.02
C ALA A 724 -5.05 -6.47 -22.20
N LEU A 725 -4.47 -7.03 -21.13
CA LEU A 725 -3.19 -7.74 -21.15
C LEU A 725 -3.29 -9.18 -21.69
N PHE A 726 -4.51 -9.67 -21.95
CA PHE A 726 -4.80 -11.03 -22.38
C PHE A 726 -5.56 -11.05 -23.72
N PRO A 727 -5.38 -12.09 -24.56
CA PRO A 727 -6.13 -12.21 -25.82
C PRO A 727 -7.65 -12.31 -25.60
N GLU A 728 -8.42 -11.81 -26.56
CA GLU A 728 -9.86 -12.05 -26.62
C GLU A 728 -10.21 -13.55 -26.71
N GLY A 729 -11.39 -13.90 -26.18
CA GLY A 729 -11.90 -15.26 -26.17
C GLY A 729 -11.96 -15.84 -24.75
N VAL A 730 -12.01 -17.18 -24.66
CA VAL A 730 -12.16 -17.84 -23.36
C VAL A 730 -10.85 -17.79 -22.57
N ALA A 731 -10.90 -17.17 -21.39
CA ALA A 731 -9.85 -17.20 -20.39
C ALA A 731 -10.27 -18.09 -19.21
N GLN A 732 -9.38 -18.98 -18.80
CA GLN A 732 -9.53 -19.78 -17.59
C GLN A 732 -8.85 -19.06 -16.43
N ILE A 733 -9.65 -18.60 -15.47
CA ILE A 733 -9.18 -18.15 -14.17
C ILE A 733 -8.99 -19.40 -13.31
N THR A 734 -7.79 -19.59 -12.77
CA THR A 734 -7.50 -20.65 -11.80
C THR A 734 -6.91 -20.03 -10.54
N VAL A 735 -7.53 -20.35 -9.41
CA VAL A 735 -7.15 -19.86 -8.09
C VAL A 735 -6.72 -21.06 -7.23
N THR A 736 -5.58 -20.94 -6.57
CA THR A 736 -5.02 -21.95 -5.67
C THR A 736 -4.88 -21.38 -4.27
N ALA A 737 -5.66 -21.88 -3.32
CA ALA A 737 -5.46 -21.59 -1.90
C ALA A 737 -4.41 -22.56 -1.32
N VAL A 738 -3.57 -22.03 -0.43
CA VAL A 738 -2.53 -22.70 0.34
C VAL A 738 -2.79 -22.41 1.81
N ASP A 739 -2.87 -23.44 2.66
CA ASP A 739 -3.06 -23.27 4.10
C ASP A 739 -1.73 -23.02 4.85
N SER A 740 -1.81 -22.70 6.15
CA SER A 740 -0.65 -22.53 7.03
C SER A 740 0.24 -23.79 7.19
N SER A 741 -0.22 -24.95 6.70
CA SER A 741 0.45 -26.25 6.77
C SER A 741 1.06 -26.68 5.43
N GLY A 742 0.82 -25.93 4.34
CA GLY A 742 1.25 -26.23 2.98
C GLY A 742 0.30 -27.12 2.17
N ASN A 743 -0.90 -27.45 2.64
CA ASN A 743 -1.90 -28.12 1.81
C ASN A 743 -2.46 -27.15 0.77
N THR A 744 -2.71 -27.66 -0.44
CA THR A 744 -3.13 -26.83 -1.58
C THR A 744 -4.42 -27.32 -2.19
N GLN A 745 -5.36 -26.41 -2.44
CA GLN A 745 -6.55 -26.69 -3.23
C GLN A 745 -6.70 -25.67 -4.34
N SER A 746 -6.98 -26.14 -5.56
CA SER A 746 -7.29 -25.28 -6.70
C SER A 746 -8.77 -25.35 -7.07
N THR A 747 -9.29 -24.24 -7.57
CA THR A 747 -10.57 -24.13 -8.26
C THR A 747 -10.40 -23.33 -9.54
N SER A 748 -11.34 -23.41 -10.48
CA SER A 748 -11.26 -22.67 -11.75
C SER A 748 -12.62 -22.26 -12.26
N THR A 749 -12.67 -21.10 -12.92
CA THR A 749 -13.83 -20.64 -13.67
C THR A 749 -13.41 -20.17 -15.06
N ALA A 750 -14.30 -20.31 -16.04
CA ALA A 750 -14.10 -19.81 -17.39
C ALA A 750 -14.90 -18.51 -17.58
N VAL A 751 -14.29 -17.54 -18.26
CA VAL A 751 -14.95 -16.29 -18.69
C VAL A 751 -14.54 -15.96 -20.12
N THR A 752 -15.31 -15.11 -20.79
CA THR A 752 -14.96 -14.59 -22.13
C THR A 752 -14.39 -13.19 -22.01
N VAL A 753 -13.10 -13.03 -22.27
CA VAL A 753 -12.48 -11.71 -22.46
C VAL A 753 -12.98 -11.12 -23.77
N THR A 754 -13.53 -9.92 -23.71
CA THR A 754 -13.86 -9.09 -24.88
C THR A 754 -13.15 -7.75 -24.78
N HIS A 755 -12.68 -7.23 -25.91
CA HIS A 755 -12.16 -5.87 -26.00
C HIS A 755 -13.20 -4.98 -26.71
N ALA A 756 -13.19 -3.68 -26.44
CA ALA A 756 -13.98 -2.75 -27.23
C ALA A 756 -13.41 -2.69 -28.66
N PRO A 757 -14.25 -2.64 -29.72
CA PRO A 757 -13.74 -2.40 -31.06
C PRO A 757 -12.98 -1.06 -31.09
N PRO A 758 -11.87 -0.95 -31.83
CA PRO A 758 -11.11 0.29 -31.89
C PRO A 758 -11.99 1.42 -32.45
N PRO A 759 -11.84 2.66 -31.95
CA PRO A 759 -12.54 3.80 -32.52
C PRO A 759 -12.31 3.90 -34.02
N ASP A 760 -13.38 4.09 -34.76
CA ASP A 760 -13.30 4.38 -36.18
C ASP A 760 -12.64 5.76 -36.39
N THR A 761 -11.72 5.77 -37.34
CA THR A 761 -10.85 6.90 -37.69
C THR A 761 -10.71 7.07 -39.21
N VAL A 762 -11.49 6.30 -39.99
CA VAL A 762 -11.58 6.50 -41.44
C VAL A 762 -12.45 7.74 -41.68
N ASN A 763 -12.10 8.56 -42.67
CA ASN A 763 -12.95 9.69 -43.03
C ASN A 763 -13.80 9.31 -44.26
N PRO A 764 -15.08 9.72 -44.30
CA PRO A 764 -15.98 9.36 -45.38
C PRO A 764 -15.47 9.92 -46.71
N SER A 765 -15.71 9.19 -47.79
CA SER A 765 -15.45 9.71 -49.14
C SER A 765 -16.67 10.49 -49.64
N ILE A 766 -16.49 11.63 -50.30
CA ILE A 766 -17.58 12.43 -50.88
C ILE A 766 -17.21 13.08 -52.23
N ALA A 767 -18.15 13.05 -53.17
CA ALA A 767 -18.05 13.71 -54.49
C ALA A 767 -19.39 14.36 -54.88
N ILE A 768 -19.35 15.63 -55.29
CA ILE A 768 -20.50 16.31 -55.93
C ILE A 768 -20.61 15.81 -57.38
N THR A 769 -21.77 15.26 -57.76
CA THR A 769 -22.07 14.75 -59.11
C THR A 769 -22.82 15.76 -59.97
N SER A 770 -23.58 16.67 -59.34
CA SER A 770 -24.30 17.75 -60.02
C SER A 770 -24.39 19.00 -59.13
N PRO A 771 -24.28 20.24 -59.67
CA PRO A 771 -23.88 20.57 -61.03
C PRO A 771 -22.44 20.15 -61.36
N ILE A 772 -22.06 20.19 -62.63
CA ILE A 772 -20.65 19.98 -63.03
C ILE A 772 -19.85 21.27 -62.75
N SER A 773 -18.63 21.13 -62.24
CA SER A 773 -17.71 22.26 -62.02
C SER A 773 -17.47 23.07 -63.31
N GLY A 774 -17.50 24.39 -63.21
CA GLY A 774 -17.44 25.34 -64.33
C GLY A 774 -18.79 25.61 -65.01
N SER A 775 -19.89 25.01 -64.55
CA SER A 775 -21.24 25.28 -65.08
C SER A 775 -21.71 26.72 -64.79
N THR A 776 -22.70 27.17 -65.58
CA THR A 776 -23.47 28.40 -65.30
C THR A 776 -24.89 28.01 -64.94
N VAL A 777 -25.42 28.55 -63.84
CA VAL A 777 -26.71 28.18 -63.24
C VAL A 777 -27.58 29.41 -62.95
N SER A 778 -28.90 29.20 -62.88
CA SER A 778 -29.90 30.25 -62.66
C SER A 778 -31.24 29.65 -62.21
N GLY A 779 -31.96 30.32 -61.31
CA GLY A 779 -33.18 29.81 -60.70
C GLY A 779 -32.91 28.68 -59.70
N THR A 780 -33.88 27.80 -59.48
CA THR A 780 -33.70 26.61 -58.64
C THR A 780 -32.90 25.53 -59.37
N ILE A 781 -31.85 25.02 -58.72
CA ILE A 781 -31.06 23.86 -59.17
C ILE A 781 -31.13 22.74 -58.12
N THR A 782 -30.83 21.52 -58.53
CA THR A 782 -30.51 20.42 -57.60
C THR A 782 -28.99 20.30 -57.51
N ILE A 783 -28.47 20.28 -56.30
CA ILE A 783 -27.11 19.83 -56.00
C ILE A 783 -27.22 18.35 -55.63
N GLU A 784 -26.39 17.50 -56.22
CA GLU A 784 -26.35 16.06 -55.99
C GLU A 784 -24.93 15.66 -55.59
N ALA A 785 -24.81 14.79 -54.59
CA ALA A 785 -23.57 14.20 -54.14
C ALA A 785 -23.70 12.69 -53.87
N VAL A 786 -22.58 12.00 -53.98
CA VAL A 786 -22.41 10.62 -53.52
C VAL A 786 -21.38 10.65 -52.40
N ALA A 787 -21.72 10.06 -51.26
CA ALA A 787 -20.80 9.82 -50.16
C ALA A 787 -20.87 8.35 -49.72
N THR A 788 -19.72 7.78 -49.38
CA THR A 788 -19.59 6.39 -48.90
C THR A 788 -18.50 6.28 -47.86
N ASP A 789 -18.74 5.41 -46.89
CA ASP A 789 -17.95 5.20 -45.68
C ASP A 789 -18.01 3.70 -45.30
N ASP A 790 -17.08 3.18 -44.49
CA ASP A 790 -17.07 1.77 -44.06
C ASP A 790 -17.82 1.48 -42.75
N VAL A 791 -18.14 2.48 -41.93
CA VAL A 791 -19.04 2.35 -40.77
C VAL A 791 -20.42 2.96 -41.06
N GLY A 792 -20.46 4.11 -41.74
CA GLY A 792 -21.67 4.65 -42.36
C GLY A 792 -21.78 6.17 -42.34
N VAL A 793 -22.23 6.77 -43.45
CA VAL A 793 -22.49 8.22 -43.52
C VAL A 793 -23.76 8.57 -42.75
N GLU A 794 -23.67 9.44 -41.73
CA GLU A 794 -24.81 9.94 -40.95
C GLU A 794 -25.58 11.02 -41.74
N ARG A 795 -24.84 12.02 -42.26
CA ARG A 795 -25.40 13.18 -42.96
C ARG A 795 -24.44 13.80 -43.98
N VAL A 796 -25.01 14.51 -44.95
CA VAL A 796 -24.27 15.39 -45.88
C VAL A 796 -24.80 16.81 -45.76
N VAL A 797 -23.90 17.75 -45.43
CA VAL A 797 -24.17 19.18 -45.31
C VAL A 797 -23.72 19.90 -46.59
N PHE A 798 -24.58 20.74 -47.17
CA PHE A 798 -24.28 21.53 -48.37
C PHE A 798 -24.11 23.02 -48.03
N MET A 799 -23.12 23.65 -48.66
CA MET A 799 -22.76 25.05 -48.44
C MET A 799 -22.49 25.78 -49.76
N VAL A 800 -22.73 27.10 -49.78
CA VAL A 800 -22.41 28.02 -50.89
C VAL A 800 -21.60 29.18 -50.33
N ASP A 801 -20.41 29.42 -50.88
CA ASP A 801 -19.47 30.47 -50.41
C ASP A 801 -19.24 30.41 -48.87
N ALA A 802 -19.14 29.19 -48.33
CA ALA A 802 -19.01 28.82 -46.91
C ALA A 802 -20.22 29.16 -46.00
N VAL A 803 -21.40 29.42 -46.58
CA VAL A 803 -22.69 29.52 -45.86
C VAL A 803 -23.48 28.24 -46.09
N GLU A 804 -23.97 27.60 -45.02
CA GLU A 804 -24.84 26.43 -45.13
C GLU A 804 -26.19 26.77 -45.79
N ILE A 805 -26.62 25.91 -46.71
CA ILE A 805 -27.91 26.01 -47.42
C ILE A 805 -28.86 24.85 -47.10
N GLY A 806 -28.39 23.82 -46.39
CA GLY A 806 -29.18 22.69 -45.91
C GLY A 806 -28.35 21.41 -45.78
N GLN A 807 -28.93 20.40 -45.14
CA GLN A 807 -28.35 19.08 -44.95
C GLN A 807 -29.37 17.97 -45.26
N VAL A 808 -28.87 16.77 -45.55
CA VAL A 808 -29.65 15.55 -45.83
C VAL A 808 -29.04 14.37 -45.06
N THR A 809 -29.83 13.33 -44.77
CA THR A 809 -29.40 12.20 -43.91
C THR A 809 -29.17 10.92 -44.72
N ALA A 810 -28.62 9.90 -44.07
CA ALA A 810 -28.28 8.58 -44.64
C ALA A 810 -29.35 7.93 -45.55
N THR A 811 -30.63 8.24 -45.37
CA THR A 811 -31.74 7.70 -46.18
C THR A 811 -31.82 8.29 -47.58
N ASP A 812 -31.23 9.46 -47.81
CA ASP A 812 -31.49 10.29 -49.00
C ASP A 812 -30.53 10.01 -50.16
N THR A 813 -30.12 8.75 -50.39
CA THR A 813 -29.14 8.42 -51.44
C THR A 813 -29.78 8.39 -52.85
N PRO A 814 -29.24 9.09 -53.87
CA PRO A 814 -28.08 10.00 -53.84
C PRO A 814 -28.41 11.35 -53.19
N TYR A 815 -27.53 11.79 -52.29
CA TYR A 815 -27.70 12.97 -51.44
C TYR A 815 -28.02 14.20 -52.29
N SER A 816 -29.23 14.74 -52.17
CA SER A 816 -29.69 15.80 -53.08
C SER A 816 -30.42 16.93 -52.36
N LEU A 817 -30.05 18.17 -52.70
CA LEU A 817 -30.62 19.39 -52.12
C LEU A 817 -31.05 20.36 -53.22
N ALA A 818 -32.29 20.88 -53.12
CA ALA A 818 -32.79 21.92 -54.00
C ALA A 818 -32.33 23.31 -53.50
N PHE A 819 -31.59 24.03 -54.34
CA PHE A 819 -31.04 25.36 -54.03
C PHE A 819 -31.59 26.42 -54.99
N ASP A 820 -32.26 27.44 -54.45
CA ASP A 820 -32.69 28.61 -55.24
C ASP A 820 -31.55 29.62 -55.36
N THR A 821 -30.88 29.62 -56.53
CA THR A 821 -29.75 30.53 -56.80
C THR A 821 -30.15 32.01 -56.84
N THR A 822 -31.43 32.37 -56.80
CA THR A 822 -31.87 33.78 -56.68
C THR A 822 -31.70 34.34 -55.27
N THR A 823 -31.45 33.49 -54.27
CA THR A 823 -31.17 33.87 -52.88
C THR A 823 -29.76 34.44 -52.67
N VAL A 824 -28.86 34.26 -53.62
CA VAL A 824 -27.45 34.68 -53.57
C VAL A 824 -27.06 35.60 -54.74
N ALA A 825 -25.86 36.19 -54.67
CA ALA A 825 -25.40 37.12 -55.68
C ALA A 825 -25.03 36.43 -57.01
N ASN A 826 -25.19 37.16 -58.13
CA ASN A 826 -24.67 36.72 -59.43
C ASN A 826 -23.14 36.87 -59.47
N ASN A 827 -22.41 35.83 -59.03
CA ASN A 827 -20.94 35.77 -58.99
C ASN A 827 -20.44 34.41 -59.54
N THR A 828 -19.12 34.20 -59.47
CA THR A 828 -18.58 32.84 -59.39
C THR A 828 -18.61 32.43 -57.92
N SER A 829 -19.24 31.30 -57.62
CA SER A 829 -19.47 30.79 -56.26
C SER A 829 -18.91 29.38 -56.10
N GLN A 830 -18.56 29.01 -54.88
CA GLN A 830 -18.07 27.69 -54.50
C GLN A 830 -19.20 26.90 -53.81
N ILE A 831 -19.67 25.84 -54.46
CA ILE A 831 -20.52 24.84 -53.81
C ILE A 831 -19.59 23.88 -53.07
N THR A 832 -19.91 23.57 -51.82
CA THR A 832 -19.21 22.61 -50.99
C THR A 832 -20.19 21.60 -50.42
N ALA A 833 -19.80 20.34 -50.35
CA ALA A 833 -20.53 19.29 -49.68
C ALA A 833 -19.60 18.62 -48.66
N MET A 834 -20.09 18.39 -47.45
CA MET A 834 -19.35 17.77 -46.35
C MET A 834 -20.12 16.55 -45.86
N ALA A 835 -19.51 15.37 -45.97
CA ALA A 835 -20.02 14.16 -45.32
C ALA A 835 -19.53 14.11 -43.87
N VAL A 836 -20.40 13.63 -42.99
CA VAL A 836 -20.07 13.23 -41.61
C VAL A 836 -20.56 11.79 -41.43
N ASP A 837 -19.72 10.92 -40.90
CA ASP A 837 -20.07 9.53 -40.57
C ASP A 837 -20.75 9.41 -39.19
N THR A 838 -21.19 8.21 -38.83
CA THR A 838 -21.83 7.89 -37.55
C THR A 838 -20.86 7.85 -36.36
N SER A 839 -19.55 7.88 -36.62
CA SER A 839 -18.47 7.93 -35.62
C SER A 839 -18.04 9.37 -35.30
N GLY A 840 -18.35 10.32 -36.18
CA GLY A 840 -18.04 11.74 -36.09
C GLY A 840 -16.86 12.21 -36.96
N ASN A 841 -16.22 11.36 -37.78
CA ASN A 841 -15.21 11.83 -38.74
C ASN A 841 -15.90 12.53 -39.93
N SER A 842 -15.14 13.28 -40.73
CA SER A 842 -15.74 14.12 -41.78
C SER A 842 -14.79 14.47 -42.92
N ALA A 843 -15.37 14.59 -44.11
CA ALA A 843 -14.64 15.03 -45.30
C ALA A 843 -15.46 16.00 -46.12
N MET A 844 -14.78 16.93 -46.79
CA MET A 844 -15.40 17.95 -47.63
C MET A 844 -14.87 17.91 -49.06
N THR A 845 -15.74 18.25 -50.02
CA THR A 845 -15.40 18.42 -51.43
C THR A 845 -16.08 19.67 -51.99
N SER A 846 -15.49 20.30 -53.00
CA SER A 846 -16.01 21.55 -53.58
C SER A 846 -15.93 21.60 -55.10
N ILE A 847 -16.87 22.32 -55.70
CA ILE A 847 -16.85 22.73 -57.10
C ILE A 847 -17.06 24.25 -57.20
N SER A 848 -16.60 24.85 -58.30
CA SER A 848 -16.91 26.25 -58.61
C SER A 848 -17.94 26.32 -59.74
N LEU A 849 -18.90 27.23 -59.65
CA LEU A 849 -19.87 27.50 -60.72
C LEU A 849 -20.12 29.00 -60.85
N THR A 850 -20.85 29.42 -61.89
CA THR A 850 -21.25 30.82 -62.09
C THR A 850 -22.76 30.98 -61.94
N ILE A 851 -23.20 31.77 -60.97
CA ILE A 851 -24.61 32.10 -60.78
C ILE A 851 -24.96 33.32 -61.63
N ASN A 852 -25.99 33.19 -62.47
CA ASN A 852 -26.39 34.26 -63.39
C ASN A 852 -27.91 34.31 -63.59
N ASN A 853 -28.62 34.92 -62.63
CA ASN A 853 -30.06 35.18 -62.70
C ASN A 853 -30.45 36.40 -63.57
N ALA A 854 -29.62 36.81 -64.53
CA ALA A 854 -29.94 37.91 -65.42
C ALA A 854 -31.02 37.52 -66.44
N THR A 855 -32.21 38.11 -66.31
CA THR A 855 -33.34 37.83 -67.20
C THR A 855 -33.09 38.35 -68.63
N GLN A 856 -32.84 37.43 -69.57
CA GLN A 856 -32.68 37.77 -70.98
C GLN A 856 -34.04 38.13 -71.61
N PRO A 857 -34.22 39.33 -72.19
CA PRO A 857 -35.49 39.74 -72.78
C PRO A 857 -35.71 39.10 -74.15
N CYS A 858 -36.43 37.98 -74.20
CA CYS A 858 -36.75 37.27 -75.44
C CYS A 858 -37.85 37.95 -76.27
N THR A 859 -37.58 38.13 -77.57
CA THR A 859 -38.54 38.64 -78.56
C THR A 859 -39.46 37.55 -79.14
N VAL A 860 -40.60 37.97 -79.70
CA VAL A 860 -41.80 37.14 -79.99
C VAL A 860 -41.73 36.39 -81.35
N TYR A 861 -42.72 35.50 -81.59
CA TYR A 861 -43.03 34.62 -82.75
C TYR A 861 -42.54 33.16 -82.60
N SER A 862 -43.32 32.10 -82.90
CA SER A 862 -44.71 31.96 -83.43
C SER A 862 -45.35 30.61 -83.03
N CYS A 863 -46.65 30.38 -83.30
CA CYS A 863 -47.41 29.19 -82.83
C CYS A 863 -48.49 28.67 -83.82
N PRO A 864 -48.58 27.33 -83.99
CA PRO A 864 -49.85 26.56 -84.16
C PRO A 864 -49.84 25.21 -83.37
N THR A 865 -50.92 24.46 -83.05
CA THR A 865 -52.41 24.59 -83.13
C THR A 865 -53.09 23.55 -82.17
N PRO A 866 -54.39 23.68 -81.81
CA PRO A 866 -55.11 22.85 -80.80
C PRO A 866 -56.16 21.87 -81.43
N PRO A 867 -57.10 21.21 -80.69
CA PRO A 867 -57.10 20.56 -79.35
C PRO A 867 -57.48 19.04 -79.45
N PRO A 868 -57.78 18.27 -78.36
CA PRO A 868 -59.13 18.26 -77.75
C PRO A 868 -59.22 18.08 -76.20
N GLU A 869 -60.38 18.39 -75.65
CA GLU A 869 -60.89 18.14 -74.26
C GLU A 869 -62.06 17.11 -74.33
N PRO A 870 -62.80 16.75 -73.25
CA PRO A 870 -62.48 16.58 -71.81
C PRO A 870 -63.05 15.24 -71.22
N THR A 871 -62.79 14.91 -69.94
CA THR A 871 -63.74 14.08 -69.12
C THR A 871 -63.66 14.30 -67.59
N SER A 872 -64.57 15.14 -67.08
CA SER A 872 -65.30 15.08 -65.78
C SER A 872 -64.62 15.19 -64.38
N PRO A 873 -65.33 15.73 -63.34
CA PRO A 873 -64.78 16.11 -62.03
C PRO A 873 -65.57 15.49 -60.81
N PRO A 874 -66.00 16.27 -59.79
CA PRO A 874 -65.47 16.49 -58.41
C PRO A 874 -66.13 15.54 -57.36
N PRO A 875 -66.02 15.67 -55.99
CA PRO A 875 -65.60 16.82 -55.15
C PRO A 875 -64.83 16.54 -53.83
N ALA A 876 -64.60 17.61 -53.05
CA ALA A 876 -64.33 17.63 -51.59
C ALA A 876 -65.68 17.75 -50.80
N PRO A 877 -65.79 17.60 -49.44
CA PRO A 877 -64.78 17.63 -48.36
C PRO A 877 -64.75 16.28 -47.56
N THR A 878 -64.40 16.09 -46.26
CA THR A 878 -64.35 16.94 -45.04
C THR A 878 -63.50 16.29 -43.92
N ILE A 879 -63.02 17.09 -42.94
CA ILE A 879 -62.38 16.62 -41.69
C ILE A 879 -63.44 16.40 -40.58
N PRO A 880 -63.36 15.28 -39.84
CA PRO A 880 -63.73 15.19 -38.41
C PRO A 880 -62.53 14.84 -37.49
N PRO A 881 -62.62 14.99 -36.14
CA PRO A 881 -61.46 14.99 -35.23
C PRO A 881 -61.36 13.83 -34.21
N GLY A 882 -60.18 13.69 -33.58
CA GLY A 882 -59.82 12.70 -32.54
C GLY A 882 -59.01 11.53 -33.11
N SER A 883 -57.96 10.99 -32.45
CA SER A 883 -57.58 10.99 -31.01
C SER A 883 -56.23 11.68 -30.70
N SER A 884 -55.75 11.52 -29.45
CA SER A 884 -54.49 12.09 -28.91
C SER A 884 -53.22 11.36 -29.41
N PRO A 885 -52.04 12.00 -29.33
CA PRO A 885 -50.72 11.37 -29.54
C PRO A 885 -50.12 10.80 -28.23
N ASP A 886 -50.97 10.50 -27.23
CA ASP A 886 -50.57 10.08 -25.88
C ASP A 886 -51.01 8.61 -25.69
N GLY A 887 -50.06 7.67 -25.81
CA GLY A 887 -50.30 6.24 -25.66
C GLY A 887 -49.72 5.71 -24.35
N GLU A 888 -50.57 5.48 -23.35
CA GLU A 888 -50.23 4.67 -22.17
C GLU A 888 -50.39 3.19 -22.54
N PHE A 889 -49.36 2.37 -22.30
CA PHE A 889 -49.39 0.92 -22.52
C PHE A 889 -49.34 0.18 -21.16
N GLU A 890 -50.29 -0.73 -20.93
CA GLU A 890 -50.30 -1.61 -19.76
C GLU A 890 -49.42 -2.86 -20.02
N GLY A 891 -48.51 -3.17 -19.10
CA GLY A 891 -47.64 -4.35 -19.19
C GLY A 891 -47.88 -5.35 -18.05
N GLU A 892 -47.97 -6.65 -18.38
CA GLU A 892 -48.11 -7.73 -17.39
C GLU A 892 -46.75 -8.32 -17.00
N VAL A 893 -46.54 -8.55 -15.70
CA VAL A 893 -45.28 -9.08 -15.15
C VAL A 893 -45.23 -10.61 -15.28
N ILE A 894 -44.29 -11.12 -16.08
CA ILE A 894 -44.14 -12.56 -16.36
C ILE A 894 -43.18 -13.24 -15.38
N SER A 895 -42.10 -12.56 -15.01
CA SER A 895 -41.12 -13.04 -14.04
C SER A 895 -40.38 -11.91 -13.34
N LYS A 896 -39.89 -12.18 -12.13
CA LYS A 896 -39.08 -11.27 -11.33
C LYS A 896 -38.06 -12.04 -10.49
N ASP A 897 -36.86 -11.52 -10.39
CA ASP A 897 -35.83 -11.89 -9.42
C ASP A 897 -35.23 -10.61 -8.80
N ASN A 898 -34.14 -10.71 -8.04
CA ASN A 898 -33.56 -9.57 -7.33
C ASN A 898 -32.91 -8.53 -8.26
N ASN A 899 -32.44 -8.95 -9.43
CA ASN A 899 -31.64 -8.13 -10.35
C ASN A 899 -32.34 -7.91 -11.71
N ALA A 900 -33.36 -8.71 -12.04
CA ALA A 900 -34.09 -8.65 -13.30
C ALA A 900 -35.62 -8.69 -13.16
N LEU A 901 -36.30 -7.97 -14.06
CA LEU A 901 -37.75 -7.94 -14.23
C LEU A 901 -38.09 -8.24 -15.69
N THR A 902 -39.07 -9.12 -15.95
CA THR A 902 -39.54 -9.42 -17.32
C THR A 902 -41.01 -9.10 -17.48
N LEU A 903 -41.34 -8.30 -18.49
CA LEU A 903 -42.68 -7.77 -18.79
C LEU A 903 -43.12 -8.20 -20.19
N THR A 904 -44.43 -8.38 -20.38
CA THR A 904 -45.06 -8.41 -21.71
C THR A 904 -45.92 -7.17 -21.93
N ILE A 905 -45.79 -6.56 -23.11
CA ILE A 905 -46.66 -5.49 -23.60
C ILE A 905 -47.31 -5.97 -24.90
N ASP A 906 -48.60 -5.71 -25.09
CA ASP A 906 -49.34 -5.99 -26.33
C ASP A 906 -49.69 -4.65 -27.02
N ASN A 907 -49.20 -4.45 -28.25
CA ASN A 907 -49.45 -3.25 -29.04
C ASN A 907 -50.10 -3.65 -30.37
N ASP A 908 -51.38 -3.33 -30.53
CA ASP A 908 -52.23 -3.65 -31.70
C ASP A 908 -52.14 -5.11 -32.22
N GLY A 909 -51.74 -6.06 -31.36
CA GLY A 909 -51.66 -7.49 -31.64
C GLY A 909 -50.25 -8.08 -31.82
N GLU A 910 -49.18 -7.29 -31.65
CA GLU A 910 -47.83 -7.84 -31.42
C GLU A 910 -47.44 -7.79 -29.93
N THR A 911 -47.06 -8.94 -29.39
CA THR A 911 -46.66 -9.12 -27.99
C THR A 911 -45.13 -9.03 -27.85
N ILE A 912 -44.65 -7.96 -27.21
CA ILE A 912 -43.23 -7.68 -26.99
C ILE A 912 -42.83 -8.11 -25.58
N VAL A 913 -41.69 -8.82 -25.47
CA VAL A 913 -41.10 -9.22 -24.17
C VAL A 913 -39.93 -8.30 -23.85
N LEU A 914 -40.05 -7.50 -22.79
CA LEU A 914 -38.97 -6.64 -22.29
C LEU A 914 -38.34 -7.26 -21.05
N LYS A 915 -37.00 -7.29 -21.00
CA LYS A 915 -36.23 -7.70 -19.81
C LYS A 915 -35.38 -6.52 -19.33
N ILE A 916 -35.67 -6.05 -18.13
CA ILE A 916 -34.96 -4.95 -17.46
C ILE A 916 -33.99 -5.56 -16.44
N THR A 917 -32.74 -5.10 -16.41
CA THR A 917 -31.68 -5.57 -15.50
C THR A 917 -30.94 -4.39 -14.88
N SER A 918 -30.56 -4.48 -13.61
CA SER A 918 -29.74 -3.44 -12.92
C SER A 918 -28.42 -3.99 -12.40
N SER A 919 -27.41 -3.13 -12.35
CA SER A 919 -26.12 -3.35 -11.67
C SER A 919 -26.20 -3.14 -10.15
N THR A 920 -27.37 -2.78 -9.60
CA THR A 920 -27.58 -2.60 -8.15
C THR A 920 -28.84 -3.33 -7.68
N SER A 921 -28.90 -3.68 -6.39
CA SER A 921 -30.01 -4.40 -5.76
C SER A 921 -31.33 -3.62 -5.64
N PHE A 922 -31.44 -2.46 -6.30
CA PHE A 922 -32.60 -1.57 -6.28
C PHE A 922 -33.87 -2.23 -6.87
N VAL A 923 -33.72 -3.09 -7.88
CA VAL A 923 -34.85 -3.75 -8.58
C VAL A 923 -35.65 -4.68 -7.67
N GLY A 924 -35.01 -5.43 -6.76
CA GLY A 924 -35.71 -6.33 -5.83
C GLY A 924 -36.71 -5.63 -4.90
N ASN A 925 -36.39 -4.40 -4.44
CA ASN A 925 -37.30 -3.59 -3.61
C ASN A 925 -38.48 -3.00 -4.40
N ILE A 926 -38.32 -2.80 -5.70
CA ILE A 926 -39.40 -2.37 -6.60
C ILE A 926 -40.33 -3.55 -6.88
N ALA A 927 -39.77 -4.70 -7.28
CA ALA A 927 -40.52 -5.87 -7.72
C ALA A 927 -41.34 -6.56 -6.60
N THR A 928 -41.15 -6.18 -5.34
CA THR A 928 -41.90 -6.71 -4.19
C THR A 928 -43.19 -5.95 -3.86
N ASN A 929 -43.34 -4.70 -4.31
CA ASN A 929 -44.40 -3.79 -3.84
C ASN A 929 -45.47 -3.42 -4.88
N PHE A 930 -45.25 -3.69 -6.16
CA PHE A 930 -46.18 -3.34 -7.25
C PHE A 930 -46.55 -4.56 -8.10
N ASN A 931 -47.82 -4.65 -8.52
CA ASN A 931 -48.36 -5.73 -9.37
C ASN A 931 -48.70 -5.27 -10.80
N THR A 932 -48.57 -3.97 -11.09
CA THR A 932 -48.89 -3.34 -12.37
C THR A 932 -47.96 -2.14 -12.56
N ILE A 933 -47.50 -1.90 -13.78
CA ILE A 933 -46.54 -0.84 -14.13
C ILE A 933 -47.08 -0.11 -15.37
N LEU A 934 -46.94 1.21 -15.39
CA LEU A 934 -47.36 2.08 -16.50
C LEU A 934 -46.14 2.74 -17.13
N ILE A 935 -46.14 2.86 -18.44
CA ILE A 935 -44.99 3.37 -19.23
C ILE A 935 -45.44 4.64 -19.96
N GLY A 936 -44.58 5.67 -19.93
CA GLY A 936 -44.87 7.04 -20.36
C GLY A 936 -43.85 7.59 -21.36
N HIS A 937 -44.12 8.81 -21.86
CA HIS A 937 -43.52 9.33 -23.09
C HIS A 937 -42.33 10.31 -22.86
N ILE A 938 -41.35 10.24 -23.76
CA ILE A 938 -39.93 10.59 -23.53
C ILE A 938 -39.59 12.10 -23.64
N VAL A 939 -38.84 12.65 -22.69
CA VAL A 939 -37.99 13.86 -22.88
C VAL A 939 -36.69 13.80 -22.05
N GLN A 940 -35.54 14.23 -22.61
CA GLN A 940 -34.24 14.26 -21.92
C GLN A 940 -34.22 15.12 -20.63
N GLY A 941 -33.87 14.49 -19.48
CA GLY A 941 -33.12 15.16 -18.40
C GLY A 941 -33.60 14.96 -16.96
N GLU A 942 -32.71 14.41 -16.11
CA GLU A 942 -32.76 14.28 -14.63
C GLU A 942 -33.82 13.34 -14.01
N PHE A 943 -33.39 12.54 -13.02
CA PHE A 943 -34.21 11.59 -12.25
C PHE A 943 -34.64 12.17 -10.88
N PHE A 944 -35.94 12.22 -10.58
CA PHE A 944 -36.45 12.42 -9.20
C PHE A 944 -37.72 11.60 -8.89
N THR A 945 -38.09 11.55 -7.60
CA THR A 945 -38.78 10.40 -6.98
C THR A 945 -40.32 10.42 -6.93
N SER A 946 -40.87 9.21 -6.82
CA SER A 946 -42.27 8.78 -6.69
C SER A 946 -43.30 9.69 -6.00
N VAL A 947 -44.52 9.70 -6.55
CA VAL A 947 -45.79 9.85 -5.79
C VAL A 947 -46.88 8.96 -6.43
N GLY A 948 -47.35 7.91 -5.74
CA GLY A 948 -48.54 7.13 -6.15
C GLY A 948 -48.35 5.61 -6.25
N GLU A 949 -49.41 4.91 -6.65
CA GLU A 949 -49.50 3.43 -6.70
C GLU A 949 -48.89 2.80 -7.97
N ALA A 950 -48.18 3.58 -8.79
CA ALA A 950 -47.56 3.13 -10.04
C ALA A 950 -46.11 3.61 -10.17
N LEU A 951 -45.26 2.75 -10.72
CA LEU A 951 -43.92 3.09 -11.19
C LEU A 951 -43.99 3.53 -12.65
N TRP A 952 -43.27 4.60 -13.00
CA TRP A 952 -43.05 5.04 -14.37
C TRP A 952 -41.62 4.70 -14.79
N ILE A 953 -41.45 4.28 -16.05
CA ILE A 953 -40.14 3.99 -16.66
C ILE A 953 -40.14 4.62 -18.06
N GLU A 954 -39.16 5.47 -18.35
CA GLU A 954 -38.79 5.87 -19.71
C GLU A 954 -37.64 4.98 -20.21
N ALA A 955 -37.67 4.60 -21.50
CA ALA A 955 -36.60 3.87 -22.15
C ALA A 955 -36.62 4.14 -23.67
N ASP A 956 -35.46 4.40 -24.27
CA ASP A 956 -35.35 4.53 -25.72
C ASP A 956 -35.55 3.18 -26.42
N LEU A 957 -36.45 3.15 -27.40
CA LEU A 957 -36.68 2.00 -28.28
C LEU A 957 -36.27 2.34 -29.73
N PRO A 958 -35.92 1.33 -30.57
CA PRO A 958 -35.48 1.59 -31.94
C PRO A 958 -36.56 2.24 -32.81
N PRO A 959 -36.20 3.11 -33.78
CA PRO A 959 -37.17 3.76 -34.66
C PRO A 959 -37.98 2.76 -35.48
N GLY A 960 -39.30 2.73 -35.28
CA GLY A 960 -40.21 1.80 -35.96
C GLY A 960 -41.40 1.32 -35.12
N PHE A 961 -41.38 1.56 -33.81
CA PHE A 961 -42.52 1.47 -32.89
C PHE A 961 -43.12 2.85 -32.61
#